data_AF-A0A817PEZ9-F1
#
_entry.id   AF-A0A817PEZ9-F1
#
_cell.length_a   1.000
_cell.length_b   1.000
_cell.length_c   1.000
_cell.angle_alpha   90.00
_cell.angle_beta   90.00
_cell.angle_gamma   90.00
#
_symmetry.space_group_name_H-M   'P 1'
#
loop_
_entity.id
_entity.type
_entity.pdbx_description
1 polymer ?
#
loop_
_entity_poly.entity_id
_entity_poly.type
_entity_poly.pdbx_seq_one_letter_code
_entity_poly.pdbx_strand_id
1 'polypeptide(L)'
;MTPLKPCYKLPIYLKAHPKLLFKTLRILLKNTLKTKCARKFLHCRLQLFDQKCRLGLRQNLWQSYLNLGSEKEVWPNSVMKMAKTNEQIVCDQFVKQHLNEMKIKFDQFTNELRIQLQSCPVTLLPLKSTLDQHLQEFVQMQQKYLATKMQYQLNRYQDMITEIELFQTFSSFPLTSNQQTMIDRLMHLQEKQVLFYEDLQKLEARVAIDILPRSFDELEWFIAFDDYFPLIKDNIAVEFKQNRHKTIQEAKRTWFNTYIDAYESQIAEVEHQYEMELHQFDLTNSSQSCLNNGITTLCQSFLNYINHRINRIKEEIAYEKIPIYKKKLLRAQRRSKSTNKTVTIKPNVIVDLIYHPFTDTQLAYLSRGKIVLFYKFLHIHILVILFFWFRTDIHTTQSKCIFSKKNSTNMTLIPLIDQIRALRELKLVQSIRKKLKKYKLILRETDKSGVLHIGRAIDYERKAAEYRQTTGAYEELTSNPFDDIICTVTRLLNQLQSMKRIKDQVLSQKLSQLSMTSFRTPEHLIEITEDQVENIPYYLTKESKSFQQITSDLSSSELIEELRQLAILIHELLMIEFHKSLWTIYLKSGTGQLQLNQMNHPHHHIQPHLWPLEVQKRMRQQSLDSTDMSACLTYVTQHLDQLNNKMKQYQTKYNMKKNQYINYVPKIQTFVHQQLESARLAIEQQIAIVHYNYNDHVFELKLMTYSPTPVQKQISHTLNHAKYQEQMTTQEFNLLKYHISIHESSPSSMQMPKEKFMKPIKDPSLRQNLHEQFIKIAQQAKKDMIQLSLSTAQAQMDRYHTEFNTKLEQFKMQQDTLPSDEKFNSTLLHLVEKHWKDISEGVKCFYKYKHDLLRLDAHHN
;
A
#
# COMPACT_ATOMS: atom_id res chain seq x y z
N MET A 1 -20.15 -51.40 -6.98
CA MET A 1 -19.52 -50.36 -7.83
C MET A 1 -19.92 -48.98 -7.33
N THR A 2 -19.02 -48.01 -7.26
CA THR A 2 -19.40 -46.58 -7.21
C THR A 2 -19.10 -45.95 -8.57
N PRO A 3 -20.07 -45.36 -9.28
CA PRO A 3 -19.77 -44.63 -10.51
C PRO A 3 -18.87 -43.43 -10.19
N LEU A 4 -18.18 -42.91 -11.22
CA LEU A 4 -17.48 -41.62 -11.17
C LEU A 4 -18.34 -40.59 -10.42
N LYS A 5 -17.89 -40.16 -9.22
CA LYS A 5 -18.53 -39.05 -8.49
C LYS A 5 -18.76 -37.90 -9.48
N PRO A 6 -19.97 -37.33 -9.61
CA PRO A 6 -20.31 -36.40 -10.68
C PRO A 6 -19.64 -35.03 -10.46
N CYS A 7 -18.32 -34.97 -10.64
CA CYS A 7 -17.46 -33.80 -10.46
C CYS A 7 -17.64 -32.70 -11.52
N TYR A 8 -18.77 -32.73 -12.24
CA TYR A 8 -19.23 -31.67 -13.10
C TYR A 8 -20.70 -31.38 -12.77
N LYS A 9 -20.95 -30.25 -12.10
CA LYS A 9 -22.29 -29.65 -12.03
C LYS A 9 -22.82 -29.48 -13.47
N LEU A 10 -24.14 -29.57 -13.67
CA LEU A 10 -24.75 -29.23 -14.98
C LEU A 10 -24.14 -27.91 -15.50
N PRO A 11 -23.83 -27.84 -16.81
CA PRO A 11 -23.07 -26.74 -17.39
C PRO A 11 -23.80 -25.41 -17.19
N ILE A 12 -23.05 -24.32 -17.21
CA ILE A 12 -23.60 -22.99 -16.92
C ILE A 12 -24.74 -22.62 -17.88
N TYR A 13 -24.75 -23.09 -19.14
CA TYR A 13 -25.88 -22.87 -20.07
C TYR A 13 -27.14 -23.71 -19.80
N LEU A 14 -27.04 -24.90 -19.16
CA LEU A 14 -28.23 -25.66 -18.69
C LEU A 14 -28.69 -25.20 -17.30
N LYS A 15 -27.85 -24.47 -16.55
CA LYS A 15 -28.22 -23.79 -15.29
C LYS A 15 -28.63 -22.33 -15.47
N ALA A 16 -28.27 -21.71 -16.59
CA ALA A 16 -28.72 -20.37 -16.95
C ALA A 16 -30.25 -20.38 -17.12
N HIS A 17 -30.89 -19.29 -16.73
CA HIS A 17 -32.33 -19.14 -16.87
C HIS A 17 -32.73 -19.44 -18.33
N PRO A 18 -33.62 -20.41 -18.62
CA PRO A 18 -33.84 -20.89 -19.99
C PRO A 18 -34.17 -19.80 -21.03
N LYS A 19 -34.67 -18.64 -20.58
CA LYS A 19 -34.83 -17.42 -21.38
C LYS A 19 -33.58 -17.06 -22.21
N LEU A 20 -32.36 -17.25 -21.69
CA LEU A 20 -31.11 -16.94 -22.41
C LEU A 20 -30.80 -17.95 -23.51
N LEU A 21 -30.84 -19.26 -23.19
CA LEU A 21 -30.68 -20.35 -24.15
C LEU A 21 -31.70 -20.22 -25.29
N PHE A 22 -32.97 -20.00 -24.93
CA PHE A 22 -34.05 -19.77 -25.88
C PHE A 22 -33.94 -18.44 -26.63
N LYS A 23 -33.25 -17.40 -26.12
CA LYS A 23 -33.03 -16.15 -26.87
C LYS A 23 -32.13 -16.42 -28.08
N THR A 24 -31.00 -17.11 -27.88
CA THR A 24 -30.07 -17.48 -28.96
C THR A 24 -30.73 -18.44 -29.96
N LEU A 25 -31.43 -19.47 -29.47
CA LEU A 25 -32.14 -20.43 -30.33
C LEU A 25 -33.31 -19.79 -31.11
N ARG A 26 -33.97 -18.76 -30.55
CA ARG A 26 -35.06 -18.03 -31.23
C ARG A 26 -34.58 -17.09 -32.33
N ILE A 27 -33.33 -16.62 -32.24
CA ILE A 27 -32.64 -15.89 -33.30
C ILE A 27 -32.30 -16.87 -34.44
N LEU A 28 -31.67 -18.01 -34.13
CA LEU A 28 -31.32 -19.06 -35.11
C LEU A 28 -32.55 -19.65 -35.82
N LEU A 29 -33.60 -19.99 -35.07
CA LEU A 29 -34.82 -20.65 -35.58
C LEU A 29 -35.94 -19.65 -35.96
N LYS A 30 -35.56 -18.43 -36.37
CA LYS A 30 -36.42 -17.35 -36.90
C LYS A 30 -37.81 -17.27 -36.24
N ASN A 31 -37.85 -17.01 -34.92
CA ASN A 31 -39.08 -16.74 -34.14
C ASN A 31 -40.18 -17.84 -34.07
N THR A 32 -39.99 -19.02 -34.65
CA THR A 32 -40.97 -20.14 -34.65
C THR A 32 -41.38 -20.64 -33.24
N LEU A 33 -40.59 -20.33 -32.21
CA LEU A 33 -40.69 -20.87 -30.85
C LEU A 33 -41.85 -20.31 -29.99
N LYS A 34 -43.04 -20.13 -30.56
CA LYS A 34 -44.22 -19.58 -29.86
C LYS A 34 -44.83 -20.58 -28.84
N THR A 35 -44.94 -21.88 -29.17
CA THR A 35 -45.68 -22.86 -28.34
C THR A 35 -44.88 -23.42 -27.15
N LYS A 36 -45.60 -23.77 -26.06
CA LYS A 36 -45.03 -24.45 -24.86
C LYS A 36 -44.47 -25.84 -25.21
N CYS A 37 -45.14 -26.56 -26.11
CA CYS A 37 -44.72 -27.89 -26.55
C CYS A 37 -43.38 -27.86 -27.32
N ALA A 38 -43.23 -26.99 -28.32
CA ALA A 38 -41.98 -26.85 -29.08
C ALA A 38 -40.78 -26.52 -28.17
N ARG A 39 -40.97 -25.68 -27.14
CA ARG A 39 -39.91 -25.39 -26.16
C ARG A 39 -39.55 -26.60 -25.30
N LYS A 40 -40.52 -27.40 -24.83
CA LYS A 40 -40.27 -28.63 -24.05
C LYS A 40 -39.53 -29.66 -24.92
N PHE A 41 -39.97 -29.86 -26.16
CA PHE A 41 -39.33 -30.73 -27.14
C PHE A 41 -37.86 -30.36 -27.37
N LEU A 42 -37.58 -29.11 -27.75
CA LEU A 42 -36.22 -28.63 -28.01
C LEU A 42 -35.32 -28.73 -26.77
N HIS A 43 -35.84 -28.46 -25.57
CA HIS A 43 -35.04 -28.60 -24.35
C HIS A 43 -34.65 -30.04 -24.08
N CYS A 44 -35.58 -31.00 -24.25
CA CYS A 44 -35.29 -32.43 -24.13
C CYS A 44 -34.26 -32.89 -25.17
N ARG A 45 -34.47 -32.51 -26.43
CA ARG A 45 -33.58 -32.85 -27.56
C ARG A 45 -32.17 -32.29 -27.37
N LEU A 46 -32.05 -31.05 -26.86
CA LEU A 46 -30.76 -30.45 -26.47
C LEU A 46 -30.07 -31.16 -25.31
N GLN A 47 -30.82 -31.68 -24.33
CA GLN A 47 -30.23 -32.50 -23.26
C GLN A 47 -29.67 -33.82 -23.82
N LEU A 48 -30.39 -34.48 -24.74
CA LEU A 48 -29.90 -35.69 -25.40
C LEU A 48 -28.66 -35.43 -26.28
N PHE A 49 -28.64 -34.35 -27.07
CA PHE A 49 -27.43 -33.94 -27.80
C PHE A 49 -26.26 -33.63 -26.85
N ASP A 50 -26.47 -32.88 -25.76
CA ASP A 50 -25.44 -32.58 -24.76
C ASP A 50 -24.88 -33.86 -24.12
N GLN A 51 -25.74 -34.83 -23.78
CA GLN A 51 -25.36 -36.14 -23.23
C GLN A 51 -24.61 -37.00 -24.26
N LYS A 52 -25.13 -37.15 -25.49
CA LYS A 52 -24.49 -37.92 -26.56
C LYS A 52 -23.11 -37.36 -26.92
N CYS A 53 -22.96 -36.05 -27.08
CA CYS A 53 -21.66 -35.43 -27.40
C CYS A 53 -20.65 -35.60 -26.25
N ARG A 54 -21.07 -35.50 -24.98
CA ARG A 54 -20.19 -35.81 -23.82
C ARG A 54 -19.76 -37.26 -23.80
N LEU A 55 -20.65 -38.17 -24.16
CA LEU A 55 -20.38 -39.60 -24.13
C LEU A 55 -19.40 -39.98 -25.24
N GLY A 56 -19.59 -39.46 -26.46
CA GLY A 56 -18.61 -39.60 -27.55
C GLY A 56 -17.24 -39.00 -27.21
N LEU A 57 -17.19 -37.78 -26.64
CA LEU A 57 -15.92 -37.19 -26.17
C LEU A 57 -15.23 -38.04 -25.09
N ARG A 58 -15.99 -38.71 -24.21
CA ARG A 58 -15.43 -39.67 -23.24
C ARG A 58 -14.95 -40.95 -23.91
N GLN A 59 -15.75 -41.52 -24.80
CA GLN A 59 -15.40 -42.73 -25.55
C GLN A 59 -14.09 -42.53 -26.32
N ASN A 60 -13.92 -41.38 -26.99
CA ASN A 60 -12.67 -41.03 -27.65
C ASN A 60 -11.48 -40.97 -26.66
N LEU A 61 -11.63 -40.30 -25.51
CA LEU A 61 -10.57 -40.22 -24.49
C LEU A 61 -10.20 -41.62 -23.92
N TRP A 62 -11.19 -42.45 -23.61
CA TRP A 62 -10.95 -43.81 -23.12
C TRP A 62 -10.39 -44.73 -24.21
N GLN A 63 -10.73 -44.51 -25.49
CA GLN A 63 -10.12 -45.21 -26.61
C GLN A 63 -8.66 -44.80 -26.80
N SER A 64 -8.33 -43.51 -26.64
CA SER A 64 -6.92 -43.06 -26.64
C SER A 64 -6.14 -43.62 -25.45
N TYR A 65 -6.76 -43.74 -24.26
CA TYR A 65 -6.15 -44.46 -23.13
C TYR A 65 -5.98 -45.96 -23.41
N LEU A 66 -6.93 -46.61 -24.10
CA LEU A 66 -6.81 -48.02 -24.49
C LEU A 66 -5.65 -48.22 -25.46
N ASN A 67 -5.60 -47.42 -26.53
CA ASN A 67 -4.55 -47.49 -27.54
C ASN A 67 -3.16 -47.30 -26.90
N LEU A 68 -2.96 -46.20 -26.18
CA LEU A 68 -1.68 -45.90 -25.52
C LEU A 68 -1.32 -46.93 -24.43
N GLY A 69 -2.30 -47.40 -23.64
CA GLY A 69 -2.05 -48.37 -22.56
C GLY A 69 -1.77 -49.79 -23.05
N SER A 70 -2.34 -50.18 -24.20
CA SER A 70 -2.03 -51.46 -24.85
C SER A 70 -0.72 -51.42 -25.65
N GLU A 71 -0.35 -50.26 -26.19
CA GLU A 71 0.89 -50.07 -26.95
C GLU A 71 2.12 -49.93 -26.04
N LYS A 72 1.96 -49.34 -24.85
CA LYS A 72 3.06 -48.95 -23.95
C LYS A 72 3.08 -49.69 -22.61
N GLU A 73 2.12 -50.58 -22.38
CA GLU A 73 1.93 -51.39 -21.16
C GLU A 73 1.82 -50.60 -19.83
N VAL A 74 1.80 -49.27 -19.89
CA VAL A 74 1.59 -48.34 -18.76
C VAL A 74 0.11 -47.98 -18.69
N TRP A 75 -0.42 -47.76 -17.48
CA TRP A 75 -1.79 -47.27 -17.27
C TRP A 75 -1.84 -46.02 -16.39
N PRO A 76 -2.83 -45.12 -16.56
CA PRO A 76 -2.97 -43.97 -15.69
C PRO A 76 -3.28 -44.40 -14.25
N ASN A 77 -2.69 -43.72 -13.27
CA ASN A 77 -2.99 -43.88 -11.84
C ASN A 77 -4.50 -43.76 -11.48
N SER A 78 -5.29 -43.08 -12.32
CA SER A 78 -6.76 -43.01 -12.19
C SER A 78 -7.46 -44.29 -12.66
N VAL A 79 -6.95 -44.97 -13.70
CA VAL A 79 -7.50 -46.23 -14.22
C VAL A 79 -7.18 -47.37 -13.27
N MET A 80 -5.93 -47.52 -12.82
CA MET A 80 -5.54 -48.52 -11.82
C MET A 80 -6.38 -48.39 -10.53
N LYS A 81 -6.63 -47.17 -10.05
CA LYS A 81 -7.51 -46.91 -8.89
C LYS A 81 -9.00 -47.16 -9.15
N MET A 82 -9.46 -47.20 -10.40
CA MET A 82 -10.84 -47.57 -10.77
C MET A 82 -10.99 -49.08 -10.97
N ALA A 83 -9.99 -49.75 -11.56
CA ALA A 83 -9.90 -51.21 -11.65
C ALA A 83 -9.58 -51.87 -10.29
N LYS A 84 -9.03 -51.10 -9.34
CA LYS A 84 -8.54 -51.53 -8.01
C LYS A 84 -7.34 -52.49 -8.06
N THR A 85 -6.55 -52.44 -9.11
CA THR A 85 -5.36 -53.29 -9.30
C THR A 85 -4.30 -52.55 -10.11
N ASN A 86 -3.06 -53.01 -10.01
CA ASN A 86 -1.93 -52.57 -10.83
C ASN A 86 -1.67 -53.54 -12.01
N GLU A 87 -2.40 -54.65 -12.09
CA GLU A 87 -2.26 -55.65 -13.17
C GLU A 87 -2.73 -55.08 -14.51
N GLN A 88 -1.83 -55.07 -15.50
CA GLN A 88 -2.08 -54.52 -16.84
C GLN A 88 -3.25 -55.20 -17.54
N ILE A 89 -3.32 -56.54 -17.48
CA ILE A 89 -4.37 -57.36 -18.12
C ILE A 89 -5.75 -56.98 -17.59
N VAL A 90 -5.89 -56.80 -16.27
CA VAL A 90 -7.17 -56.44 -15.65
C VAL A 90 -7.53 -54.98 -15.92
N CYS A 91 -6.54 -54.08 -16.02
CA CYS A 91 -6.75 -52.70 -16.47
C CYS A 91 -7.24 -52.62 -17.92
N ASP A 92 -6.62 -53.38 -18.84
CA ASP A 92 -7.02 -53.51 -20.23
C ASP A 92 -8.46 -54.04 -20.38
N GLN A 93 -8.77 -55.15 -19.70
CA GLN A 93 -10.13 -55.72 -19.66
C GLN A 93 -11.16 -54.72 -19.10
N PHE A 94 -10.82 -54.01 -18.01
CA PHE A 94 -11.68 -52.97 -17.42
C PHE A 94 -11.96 -51.82 -18.40
N VAL A 95 -10.94 -51.35 -19.14
CA VAL A 95 -11.10 -50.29 -20.15
C VAL A 95 -11.94 -50.77 -21.34
N LYS A 96 -11.70 -51.99 -21.84
CA LYS A 96 -12.49 -52.62 -22.91
C LYS A 96 -13.96 -52.78 -22.52
N GLN A 97 -14.24 -53.25 -21.30
CA GLN A 97 -15.60 -53.33 -20.75
C GLN A 97 -16.25 -51.95 -20.68
N HIS A 98 -15.56 -50.95 -20.11
CA HIS A 98 -16.15 -49.62 -19.92
C HIS A 98 -16.39 -48.88 -21.25
N LEU A 99 -15.55 -49.10 -22.27
CA LEU A 99 -15.79 -48.63 -23.63
C LEU A 99 -17.05 -49.25 -24.24
N ASN A 100 -17.28 -50.55 -24.03
CA ASN A 100 -18.51 -51.22 -24.49
C ASN A 100 -19.76 -50.65 -23.79
N GLU A 101 -19.70 -50.42 -22.46
CA GLU A 101 -20.77 -49.73 -21.72
C GLU A 101 -21.06 -48.32 -22.26
N MET A 102 -20.05 -47.57 -22.70
CA MET A 102 -20.25 -46.26 -23.32
C MET A 102 -20.86 -46.38 -24.71
N LYS A 103 -20.43 -47.36 -25.53
CA LYS A 103 -21.00 -47.61 -26.86
C LYS A 103 -22.50 -47.91 -26.78
N ILE A 104 -22.89 -48.85 -25.90
CA ILE A 104 -24.31 -49.21 -25.66
C ILE A 104 -25.13 -47.95 -25.30
N LYS A 105 -24.63 -47.09 -24.42
CA LYS A 105 -25.30 -45.83 -24.02
C LYS A 105 -25.31 -44.77 -25.14
N PHE A 106 -24.31 -44.76 -26.02
CA PHE A 106 -24.27 -43.88 -27.19
C PHE A 106 -25.30 -44.29 -28.24
N ASP A 107 -25.48 -45.59 -28.43
CA ASP A 107 -26.48 -46.16 -29.34
C ASP A 107 -27.91 -45.96 -28.78
N GLN A 108 -28.10 -46.10 -27.46
CA GLN A 108 -29.34 -45.73 -26.75
C GLN A 108 -29.73 -44.25 -27.01
N PHE A 109 -28.85 -43.29 -26.70
CA PHE A 109 -29.14 -41.86 -26.96
C PHE A 109 -29.32 -41.55 -28.45
N THR A 110 -28.65 -42.29 -29.34
CA THR A 110 -28.85 -42.18 -30.79
C THR A 110 -30.25 -42.64 -31.21
N ASN A 111 -30.77 -43.70 -30.60
CA ASN A 111 -32.12 -44.19 -30.87
C ASN A 111 -33.18 -43.28 -30.24
N GLU A 112 -32.97 -42.76 -29.03
CA GLU A 112 -33.86 -41.76 -28.42
C GLU A 112 -33.97 -40.49 -29.26
N LEU A 113 -32.85 -39.98 -29.81
CA LEU A 113 -32.86 -38.85 -30.74
C LEU A 113 -33.62 -39.17 -32.04
N ARG A 114 -33.54 -40.41 -32.55
CA ARG A 114 -34.31 -40.88 -33.71
C ARG A 114 -35.82 -40.92 -33.42
N ILE A 115 -36.22 -41.52 -32.30
CA ILE A 115 -37.63 -41.62 -31.84
C ILE A 115 -38.23 -40.22 -31.59
N GLN A 116 -37.46 -39.31 -31.01
CA GLN A 116 -37.89 -37.91 -30.87
C GLN A 116 -38.01 -37.18 -32.22
N LEU A 117 -37.26 -37.56 -33.27
CA LEU A 117 -37.41 -36.93 -34.60
C LEU A 117 -38.70 -37.38 -35.32
N GLN A 118 -39.18 -38.59 -35.01
CA GLN A 118 -40.47 -39.09 -35.48
C GLN A 118 -41.63 -38.37 -34.79
N SER A 119 -41.50 -38.06 -33.48
CA SER A 119 -42.47 -37.30 -32.68
C SER A 119 -42.24 -35.77 -32.67
N CYS A 120 -41.67 -35.22 -33.74
CA CYS A 120 -41.40 -33.78 -33.87
C CYS A 120 -42.72 -32.96 -33.96
N PRO A 121 -42.92 -31.91 -33.12
CA PRO A 121 -44.13 -31.10 -33.16
C PRO A 121 -44.38 -30.42 -34.51
N VAL A 122 -45.64 -30.34 -34.94
CA VAL A 122 -46.06 -29.75 -36.23
C VAL A 122 -45.50 -28.33 -36.44
N THR A 123 -45.41 -27.51 -35.39
CA THR A 123 -44.83 -26.15 -35.44
C THR A 123 -43.31 -26.10 -35.71
N LEU A 124 -42.64 -27.25 -35.79
CA LEU A 124 -41.21 -27.40 -36.11
C LEU A 124 -40.96 -28.26 -37.36
N LEU A 125 -42.00 -28.85 -37.98
CA LEU A 125 -41.84 -29.66 -39.19
C LEU A 125 -41.08 -28.95 -40.33
N PRO A 126 -41.33 -27.65 -40.62
CA PRO A 126 -40.59 -26.91 -41.66
C PRO A 126 -39.08 -26.75 -41.41
N LEU A 127 -38.60 -27.05 -40.21
CA LEU A 127 -37.19 -27.01 -39.82
C LEU A 127 -36.61 -28.41 -39.58
N LYS A 128 -37.38 -29.49 -39.79
CA LYS A 128 -37.02 -30.87 -39.41
C LYS A 128 -35.70 -31.35 -40.04
N SER A 129 -35.34 -30.86 -41.21
CA SER A 129 -34.09 -31.21 -41.93
C SER A 129 -32.84 -30.48 -41.41
N THR A 130 -32.96 -29.27 -40.87
CA THR A 130 -31.83 -28.43 -40.44
C THR A 130 -31.73 -28.26 -38.92
N LEU A 131 -32.79 -28.59 -38.18
CA LEU A 131 -32.85 -28.42 -36.73
C LEU A 131 -31.74 -29.18 -36.01
N ASP A 132 -31.54 -30.46 -36.32
CA ASP A 132 -30.56 -31.31 -35.64
C ASP A 132 -29.13 -30.84 -35.88
N GLN A 133 -28.82 -30.36 -37.10
CA GLN A 133 -27.53 -29.75 -37.40
C GLN A 133 -27.28 -28.55 -36.50
N HIS A 134 -28.19 -27.56 -36.43
CA HIS A 134 -27.98 -26.36 -35.62
C HIS A 134 -27.97 -26.64 -34.11
N LEU A 135 -28.74 -27.63 -33.62
CA LEU A 135 -28.65 -28.07 -32.23
C LEU A 135 -27.30 -28.75 -31.93
N GLN A 136 -26.78 -29.56 -32.86
CA GLN A 136 -25.47 -30.21 -32.74
C GLN A 136 -24.32 -29.19 -32.81
N GLU A 137 -24.33 -28.26 -33.78
CA GLU A 137 -23.37 -27.15 -33.90
C GLU A 137 -23.33 -26.31 -32.62
N PHE A 138 -24.50 -25.96 -32.07
CA PHE A 138 -24.62 -25.22 -30.82
C PHE A 138 -24.01 -26.01 -29.63
N VAL A 139 -24.32 -27.30 -29.50
CA VAL A 139 -23.75 -28.15 -28.45
C VAL A 139 -22.24 -28.30 -28.60
N GLN A 140 -21.73 -28.53 -29.82
CA GLN A 140 -20.29 -28.61 -30.08
C GLN A 140 -19.57 -27.30 -29.74
N MET A 141 -20.12 -26.15 -30.13
CA MET A 141 -19.59 -24.83 -29.79
C MET A 141 -19.49 -24.63 -28.27
N GLN A 142 -20.54 -25.00 -27.52
CA GLN A 142 -20.55 -24.93 -26.05
C GLN A 142 -19.63 -25.96 -25.38
N GLN A 143 -19.42 -27.13 -26.00
CA GLN A 143 -18.56 -28.21 -25.48
C GLN A 143 -17.08 -28.09 -25.86
N LYS A 144 -16.68 -27.10 -26.68
CA LYS A 144 -15.27 -26.87 -27.06
C LYS A 144 -14.32 -26.81 -25.85
N TYR A 145 -14.74 -26.20 -24.74
CA TYR A 145 -13.99 -26.19 -23.47
C TYR A 145 -13.77 -27.60 -22.87
N LEU A 146 -14.76 -28.48 -22.99
CA LEU A 146 -14.67 -29.87 -22.51
C LEU A 146 -13.66 -30.65 -23.35
N ALA A 147 -13.72 -30.51 -24.68
CA ALA A 147 -12.76 -31.12 -25.60
C ALA A 147 -11.31 -30.65 -25.31
N THR A 148 -11.08 -29.35 -25.15
CA THR A 148 -9.75 -28.82 -24.76
C THR A 148 -9.28 -29.39 -23.41
N LYS A 149 -10.17 -29.54 -22.42
CA LYS A 149 -9.79 -30.16 -21.15
C LYS A 149 -9.44 -31.65 -21.30
N MET A 150 -10.15 -32.38 -22.17
CA MET A 150 -9.91 -33.81 -22.39
C MET A 150 -8.61 -34.04 -23.18
N GLN A 151 -8.31 -33.18 -24.16
CA GLN A 151 -7.00 -33.16 -24.83
C GLN A 151 -5.87 -32.91 -23.82
N TYR A 152 -6.02 -31.94 -22.91
CA TYR A 152 -5.03 -31.71 -21.86
C TYR A 152 -4.82 -32.92 -20.93
N GLN A 153 -5.87 -33.72 -20.65
CA GLN A 153 -5.71 -34.97 -19.90
C GLN A 153 -5.08 -36.10 -20.71
N LEU A 154 -5.19 -36.08 -22.04
CA LEU A 154 -4.50 -37.02 -22.93
C LEU A 154 -3.02 -36.66 -23.05
N ASN A 155 -2.70 -35.40 -23.32
CA ASN A 155 -1.32 -34.87 -23.33
C ASN A 155 -0.59 -35.23 -22.02
N ARG A 156 -1.15 -34.85 -20.86
CA ARG A 156 -0.53 -35.16 -19.54
C ARG A 156 -0.29 -36.65 -19.31
N TYR A 157 -1.10 -37.52 -19.93
CA TYR A 157 -0.89 -38.96 -19.86
C TYR A 157 0.25 -39.43 -20.77
N GLN A 158 0.31 -38.90 -21.99
CA GLN A 158 1.44 -39.12 -22.90
C GLN A 158 2.76 -38.60 -22.31
N ASP A 159 2.75 -37.39 -21.71
CA ASP A 159 3.90 -36.82 -21.00
C ASP A 159 4.37 -37.71 -19.83
N MET A 160 3.44 -38.37 -19.14
CA MET A 160 3.73 -39.32 -18.05
C MET A 160 4.35 -40.62 -18.58
N ILE A 161 3.88 -41.15 -19.71
CA ILE A 161 4.49 -42.30 -20.38
C ILE A 161 5.93 -41.96 -20.78
N THR A 162 6.13 -40.84 -21.49
CA THR A 162 7.46 -40.41 -21.94
C THR A 162 8.41 -40.10 -20.77
N GLU A 163 7.92 -39.63 -19.62
CA GLU A 163 8.74 -39.50 -18.42
C GLU A 163 9.17 -40.86 -17.85
N ILE A 164 8.30 -41.87 -17.89
CA ILE A 164 8.62 -43.24 -17.46
C ILE A 164 9.62 -43.88 -18.44
N GLU A 165 9.40 -43.76 -19.76
CA GLU A 165 10.32 -44.27 -20.80
C GLU A 165 11.72 -43.64 -20.65
N LEU A 166 11.79 -42.31 -20.46
CA LEU A 166 13.05 -41.60 -20.24
C LEU A 166 13.72 -41.99 -18.91
N PHE A 167 12.94 -42.15 -17.83
CA PHE A 167 13.48 -42.59 -16.55
C PHE A 167 14.03 -44.02 -16.62
N GLN A 168 13.30 -44.94 -17.25
CA GLN A 168 13.73 -46.32 -17.45
C GLN A 168 15.04 -46.37 -18.25
N THR A 169 15.08 -45.65 -19.38
CA THR A 169 16.27 -45.53 -20.25
C THR A 169 17.49 -44.98 -19.49
N PHE A 170 17.29 -44.04 -18.57
CA PHE A 170 18.33 -43.50 -17.70
C PHE A 170 18.74 -44.47 -16.58
N SER A 171 17.77 -45.15 -15.95
CA SER A 171 17.99 -46.05 -14.80
C SER A 171 18.63 -47.40 -15.16
N SER A 172 18.67 -47.78 -16.44
CA SER A 172 19.33 -49.01 -16.90
C SER A 172 20.85 -48.90 -16.98
N PHE A 173 21.43 -47.70 -16.85
CA PHE A 173 22.87 -47.51 -16.80
C PHE A 173 23.42 -47.85 -15.40
N PRO A 174 24.52 -48.61 -15.27
CA PRO A 174 25.13 -48.88 -13.98
C PRO A 174 25.83 -47.62 -13.44
N LEU A 175 25.26 -47.02 -12.40
CA LEU A 175 25.79 -45.81 -11.76
C LEU A 175 26.75 -46.15 -10.61
N THR A 176 27.89 -45.46 -10.54
CA THR A 176 28.72 -45.45 -9.34
C THR A 176 28.08 -44.62 -8.22
N SER A 177 28.46 -44.87 -6.96
CA SER A 177 27.98 -44.09 -5.81
C SER A 177 28.23 -42.58 -5.94
N ASN A 178 29.32 -42.18 -6.61
CA ASN A 178 29.64 -40.77 -6.86
C ASN A 178 28.68 -40.16 -7.90
N GLN A 179 28.47 -40.84 -9.03
CA GLN A 179 27.52 -40.42 -10.06
C GLN A 179 26.09 -40.31 -9.49
N GLN A 180 25.65 -41.31 -8.71
CA GLN A 180 24.35 -41.26 -8.03
C GLN A 180 24.23 -40.03 -7.11
N THR A 181 25.28 -39.72 -6.33
CA THR A 181 25.29 -38.54 -5.46
C THR A 181 25.22 -37.23 -6.24
N MET A 182 25.92 -37.11 -7.37
CA MET A 182 25.83 -35.95 -8.27
C MET A 182 24.44 -35.82 -8.90
N ILE A 183 23.86 -36.93 -9.34
CA ILE A 183 22.48 -37.02 -9.87
C ILE A 183 21.47 -36.53 -8.83
N ASP A 184 21.57 -36.99 -7.58
CA ASP A 184 20.64 -36.60 -6.51
C ASP A 184 20.76 -35.10 -6.16
N ARG A 185 21.97 -34.53 -6.21
CA ARG A 185 22.18 -33.07 -6.07
C ARG A 185 21.58 -32.29 -7.23
N LEU A 186 21.80 -32.72 -8.47
CA LEU A 186 21.25 -32.09 -9.67
C LEU A 186 19.71 -32.11 -9.66
N MET A 187 19.13 -33.23 -9.23
CA MET A 187 17.69 -33.35 -8.99
C MET A 187 17.20 -32.41 -7.88
N HIS A 188 17.92 -32.30 -6.76
CA HIS A 188 17.57 -31.40 -5.66
C HIS A 188 17.62 -29.91 -6.05
N LEU A 189 18.66 -29.50 -6.79
CA LEU A 189 18.79 -28.14 -7.33
C LEU A 189 17.63 -27.81 -8.28
N GLN A 190 17.24 -28.76 -9.15
CA GLN A 190 16.08 -28.59 -10.03
C GLN A 190 14.76 -28.45 -9.26
N GLU A 191 14.55 -29.21 -8.19
CA GLU A 191 13.36 -29.05 -7.34
C GLU A 191 13.35 -27.69 -6.60
N LYS A 192 14.52 -27.17 -6.21
CA LYS A 192 14.67 -25.81 -5.64
C LYS A 192 14.36 -24.71 -6.67
N GLN A 193 14.88 -24.81 -7.90
CA GLN A 193 14.60 -23.89 -9.01
C GLN A 193 13.08 -23.85 -9.32
N VAL A 194 12.45 -25.02 -9.40
CA VAL A 194 11.01 -25.19 -9.62
C VAL A 194 10.16 -24.57 -8.49
N LEU A 195 10.60 -24.68 -7.23
CA LEU A 195 9.92 -24.08 -6.09
C LEU A 195 9.93 -22.54 -6.15
N PHE A 196 11.09 -21.92 -6.43
CA PHE A 196 11.17 -20.47 -6.61
C PHE A 196 10.33 -19.99 -7.81
N TYR A 197 10.35 -20.72 -8.92
CA TYR A 197 9.52 -20.42 -10.09
C TYR A 197 8.01 -20.49 -9.77
N GLU A 198 7.55 -21.49 -8.99
CA GLU A 198 6.15 -21.59 -8.57
C GLU A 198 5.72 -20.39 -7.68
N ASP A 199 6.60 -19.94 -6.77
CA ASP A 199 6.31 -18.82 -5.88
C ASP A 199 6.37 -17.45 -6.60
N LEU A 200 7.30 -17.26 -7.54
CA LEU A 200 7.30 -16.10 -8.44
C LEU A 200 6.03 -16.05 -9.30
N GLN A 201 5.57 -17.19 -9.83
CA GLN A 201 4.30 -17.28 -10.55
C GLN A 201 3.07 -17.01 -9.65
N LYS A 202 3.11 -17.35 -8.35
CA LYS A 202 2.07 -16.93 -7.38
C LYS A 202 2.08 -15.42 -7.13
N LEU A 203 3.25 -14.78 -7.16
CA LEU A 203 3.37 -13.32 -7.05
C LEU A 203 2.83 -12.62 -8.30
N GLU A 204 3.21 -13.05 -9.51
CA GLU A 204 2.60 -12.57 -10.76
C GLU A 204 1.08 -12.76 -10.76
N ALA A 205 0.60 -13.91 -10.25
CA ALA A 205 -0.81 -14.23 -10.15
C ALA A 205 -1.60 -13.33 -9.18
N ARG A 206 -0.94 -12.84 -8.12
CA ARG A 206 -1.46 -11.84 -7.16
C ARG A 206 -1.59 -10.47 -7.81
N VAL A 207 -0.53 -10.01 -8.48
CA VAL A 207 -0.47 -8.71 -9.17
C VAL A 207 -1.46 -8.65 -10.33
N ALA A 208 -1.63 -9.75 -11.07
CA ALA A 208 -2.58 -9.84 -12.18
C ALA A 208 -4.05 -9.58 -11.78
N ILE A 209 -4.40 -9.71 -10.50
CA ILE A 209 -5.75 -9.51 -9.95
C ILE A 209 -5.81 -8.43 -8.86
N ASP A 210 -4.73 -7.65 -8.70
CA ASP A 210 -4.61 -6.52 -7.78
C ASP A 210 -4.83 -6.89 -6.29
N ILE A 211 -4.29 -8.05 -5.88
CA ILE A 211 -4.30 -8.54 -4.48
C ILE A 211 -2.87 -8.83 -4.03
N LEU A 212 -2.25 -7.89 -3.33
CA LEU A 212 -0.86 -7.97 -2.90
C LEU A 212 -0.65 -8.92 -1.69
N PRO A 213 0.60 -9.27 -1.35
CA PRO A 213 0.96 -9.78 -0.01
C PRO A 213 0.68 -8.73 1.08
N ARG A 214 0.39 -9.18 2.32
CA ARG A 214 0.05 -8.26 3.43
C ARG A 214 1.17 -7.29 3.81
N SER A 215 2.43 -7.64 3.55
CA SER A 215 3.58 -6.74 3.76
C SER A 215 3.44 -5.42 3.01
N PHE A 216 2.66 -5.35 1.92
CA PHE A 216 2.36 -4.11 1.21
C PHE A 216 1.25 -3.28 1.87
N ASP A 217 0.36 -3.90 2.64
CA ASP A 217 -0.67 -3.21 3.44
C ASP A 217 -0.03 -2.70 4.75
N GLU A 218 0.83 -3.52 5.35
CA GLU A 218 1.64 -3.18 6.54
C GLU A 218 2.69 -2.10 6.25
N LEU A 219 3.24 -2.05 5.03
CA LEU A 219 4.10 -0.94 4.58
C LEU A 219 3.33 0.40 4.52
N GLU A 220 2.08 0.39 4.05
CA GLU A 220 1.23 1.59 4.09
C GLU A 220 0.91 1.99 5.52
N TRP A 221 0.60 1.04 6.41
CA TRP A 221 0.36 1.33 7.83
C TRP A 221 1.61 1.86 8.56
N PHE A 222 2.81 1.38 8.22
CA PHE A 222 4.06 1.89 8.80
C PHE A 222 4.46 3.28 8.26
N ILE A 223 4.12 3.59 7.00
CA ILE A 223 4.34 4.91 6.38
C ILE A 223 3.19 5.88 6.73
N ALA A 224 2.06 5.39 7.23
CA ALA A 224 0.91 6.18 7.65
C ALA A 224 1.19 6.94 8.96
N PHE A 225 1.94 8.04 8.81
CA PHE A 225 2.16 9.07 9.81
C PHE A 225 0.88 9.92 9.95
N ASP A 226 -0.20 9.30 10.43
CA ASP A 226 -1.56 9.88 10.44
C ASP A 226 -1.75 10.98 11.51
N ASP A 227 -0.96 10.96 12.59
CA ASP A 227 -1.21 11.73 13.81
C ASP A 227 -1.01 13.26 13.65
N TYR A 228 -0.17 13.69 12.69
CA TYR A 228 0.18 15.10 12.47
C TYR A 228 -0.69 15.81 11.41
N PHE A 229 -1.76 15.15 10.96
CA PHE A 229 -2.67 15.69 9.94
C PHE A 229 -3.47 16.98 10.32
N PRO A 230 -3.80 17.29 11.59
CA PRO A 230 -4.71 18.41 11.92
C PRO A 230 -4.28 19.83 11.51
N LEU A 231 -3.00 20.05 11.19
CA LEU A 231 -2.39 21.38 11.03
C LEU A 231 -2.49 21.96 9.61
N ILE A 232 -2.77 21.14 8.59
CA ILE A 232 -2.73 21.57 7.19
C ILE A 232 -4.14 21.90 6.69
N LYS A 233 -4.38 23.16 6.32
CA LYS A 233 -5.67 23.66 5.83
C LYS A 233 -5.68 23.84 4.30
N ASP A 234 -6.89 23.99 3.75
CA ASP A 234 -7.18 24.37 2.36
C ASP A 234 -6.47 23.52 1.28
N ASN A 235 -6.15 24.13 0.14
CA ASN A 235 -5.58 23.47 -1.03
C ASN A 235 -4.25 22.75 -0.74
N ILE A 236 -3.48 23.22 0.24
CA ILE A 236 -2.22 22.59 0.67
C ILE A 236 -2.48 21.17 1.19
N ALA A 237 -3.61 20.95 1.87
CA ALA A 237 -4.03 19.62 2.32
C ALA A 237 -4.41 18.67 1.16
N VAL A 238 -4.75 19.19 -0.02
CA VAL A 238 -5.01 18.38 -1.22
C VAL A 238 -3.70 17.95 -1.87
N GLU A 239 -2.75 18.88 -2.04
CA GLU A 239 -1.42 18.57 -2.54
C GLU A 239 -0.67 17.61 -1.62
N PHE A 240 -0.72 17.82 -0.30
CA PHE A 240 -0.15 16.90 0.68
C PHE A 240 -0.76 15.50 0.58
N LYS A 241 -2.08 15.35 0.39
CA LYS A 241 -2.72 14.05 0.17
C LYS A 241 -2.23 13.36 -1.11
N GLN A 242 -2.03 14.12 -2.19
CA GLN A 242 -1.50 13.59 -3.45
C GLN A 242 -0.04 13.15 -3.32
N ASN A 243 0.81 13.99 -2.71
CA ASN A 243 2.22 13.69 -2.49
C ASN A 243 2.42 12.54 -1.49
N ARG A 244 1.66 12.49 -0.38
CA ARG A 244 1.62 11.32 0.53
C ARG A 244 1.26 10.05 -0.21
N HIS A 245 0.22 10.09 -1.05
CA HIS A 245 -0.16 8.93 -1.85
C HIS A 245 0.95 8.51 -2.81
N LYS A 246 1.60 9.46 -3.48
CA LYS A 246 2.75 9.21 -4.36
C LYS A 246 3.90 8.53 -3.61
N THR A 247 4.35 9.05 -2.46
CA THR A 247 5.41 8.44 -1.64
C THR A 247 5.07 7.01 -1.22
N ILE A 248 3.82 6.75 -0.79
CA ILE A 248 3.36 5.40 -0.43
C ILE A 248 3.36 4.47 -1.66
N GLN A 249 2.95 4.95 -2.84
CA GLN A 249 2.98 4.17 -4.08
C GLN A 249 4.42 3.87 -4.53
N GLU A 250 5.32 4.83 -4.43
CA GLU A 250 6.74 4.69 -4.80
C GLU A 250 7.46 3.72 -3.85
N ALA A 251 7.24 3.82 -2.54
CA ALA A 251 7.73 2.84 -1.56
C ALA A 251 7.24 1.42 -1.86
N LYS A 252 5.96 1.25 -2.21
CA LYS A 252 5.40 -0.06 -2.60
C LYS A 252 5.93 -0.56 -3.94
N ARG A 253 6.19 0.32 -4.93
CA ARG A 253 6.83 -0.05 -6.21
C ARG A 253 8.27 -0.51 -6.00
N THR A 254 9.05 0.22 -5.20
CA THR A 254 10.42 -0.17 -4.83
C THR A 254 10.42 -1.52 -4.11
N TRP A 255 9.59 -1.69 -3.09
CA TRP A 255 9.44 -2.97 -2.39
C TRP A 255 9.00 -4.11 -3.30
N PHE A 256 8.10 -3.86 -4.25
CA PHE A 256 7.68 -4.86 -5.24
C PHE A 256 8.82 -5.29 -6.17
N ASN A 257 9.61 -4.34 -6.65
CA ASN A 257 10.78 -4.63 -7.49
C ASN A 257 11.79 -5.45 -6.68
N THR A 258 12.23 -4.98 -5.50
CA THR A 258 13.18 -5.72 -4.65
C THR A 258 12.69 -7.12 -4.28
N TYR A 259 11.38 -7.32 -4.11
CA TYR A 259 10.79 -8.64 -3.89
C TYR A 259 10.90 -9.55 -5.14
N ILE A 260 10.71 -9.02 -6.35
CA ILE A 260 10.96 -9.77 -7.60
C ILE A 260 12.46 -10.04 -7.77
N ASP A 261 13.29 -9.01 -7.65
CA ASP A 261 14.73 -9.06 -7.90
C ASP A 261 15.41 -10.12 -7.01
N ALA A 262 14.97 -10.26 -5.74
CA ALA A 262 15.45 -11.31 -4.84
C ALA A 262 15.03 -12.73 -5.28
N TYR A 263 13.83 -12.92 -5.83
CA TYR A 263 13.40 -14.22 -6.37
C TYR A 263 14.08 -14.53 -7.72
N GLU A 264 14.23 -13.55 -8.62
CA GLU A 264 14.97 -13.72 -9.88
C GLU A 264 16.47 -13.99 -9.60
N SER A 265 17.08 -13.38 -8.57
CA SER A 265 18.45 -13.68 -8.11
C SER A 265 18.58 -15.10 -7.53
N GLN A 266 17.63 -15.56 -6.71
CA GLN A 266 17.65 -16.92 -6.15
C GLN A 266 17.43 -18.00 -7.22
N ILE A 267 16.72 -17.69 -8.31
CA ILE A 267 16.61 -18.57 -9.48
C ILE A 267 17.97 -18.64 -10.19
N ALA A 268 18.60 -17.49 -10.48
CA ALA A 268 19.91 -17.45 -11.15
C ALA A 268 21.03 -18.13 -10.34
N GLU A 269 21.04 -17.98 -9.02
CA GLU A 269 22.00 -18.67 -8.12
C GLU A 269 21.84 -20.20 -8.19
N VAL A 270 20.61 -20.71 -8.18
CA VAL A 270 20.36 -22.16 -8.29
C VAL A 270 20.63 -22.68 -9.70
N GLU A 271 20.39 -21.87 -10.74
CA GLU A 271 20.77 -22.17 -12.12
C GLU A 271 22.30 -22.27 -12.26
N HIS A 272 23.06 -21.34 -11.67
CA HIS A 272 24.52 -21.40 -11.66
C HIS A 272 25.06 -22.61 -10.88
N GLN A 273 24.51 -22.91 -9.70
CA GLN A 273 24.85 -24.12 -8.94
C GLN A 273 24.56 -25.40 -9.74
N TYR A 274 23.45 -25.45 -10.48
CA TYR A 274 23.10 -26.57 -11.35
C TYR A 274 24.07 -26.70 -12.54
N GLU A 275 24.44 -25.60 -13.20
CA GLU A 275 25.43 -25.60 -14.27
C GLU A 275 26.81 -26.08 -13.79
N MET A 276 27.24 -25.66 -12.60
CA MET A 276 28.51 -26.12 -12.01
C MET A 276 28.52 -27.61 -11.68
N GLU A 277 27.46 -28.13 -11.03
CA GLU A 277 27.36 -29.55 -10.68
C GLU A 277 27.20 -30.42 -11.95
N LEU A 278 26.54 -29.90 -12.99
CA LEU A 278 26.39 -30.58 -14.28
C LEU A 278 27.73 -30.65 -15.02
N HIS A 279 28.51 -29.57 -15.02
CA HIS A 279 29.85 -29.57 -15.59
C HIS A 279 30.81 -30.52 -14.83
N GLN A 280 30.68 -30.64 -13.50
CA GLN A 280 31.41 -31.64 -12.73
C GLN A 280 30.99 -33.08 -13.08
N PHE A 281 29.70 -33.34 -13.27
CA PHE A 281 29.18 -34.63 -13.73
C PHE A 281 29.72 -34.99 -15.12
N ASP A 282 29.65 -34.07 -16.08
CA ASP A 282 30.17 -34.27 -17.44
C ASP A 282 31.71 -34.45 -17.46
N LEU A 283 32.48 -33.73 -16.63
CA LEU A 283 33.93 -33.95 -16.48
C LEU A 283 34.25 -35.34 -15.87
N THR A 284 33.55 -35.70 -14.80
CA THR A 284 33.74 -36.99 -14.11
C THR A 284 33.45 -38.16 -15.06
N ASN A 285 32.40 -38.04 -15.87
CA ASN A 285 32.05 -39.02 -16.89
C ASN A 285 33.05 -39.00 -18.06
N SER A 286 33.45 -37.82 -18.57
CA SER A 286 34.40 -37.69 -19.69
C SER A 286 35.78 -38.25 -19.36
N SER A 287 36.27 -38.08 -18.12
CA SER A 287 37.56 -38.63 -17.67
C SER A 287 37.61 -40.17 -17.59
N GLN A 288 36.46 -40.85 -17.63
CA GLN A 288 36.36 -42.32 -17.74
C GLN A 288 36.12 -42.80 -19.19
N SER A 289 36.00 -41.90 -20.16
CA SER A 289 35.46 -42.23 -21.50
C SER A 289 36.44 -42.86 -22.50
N CYS A 290 37.69 -43.16 -22.10
CA CYS A 290 38.76 -43.63 -22.99
C CYS A 290 38.47 -44.94 -23.77
N LEU A 291 37.44 -45.71 -23.39
CA LEU A 291 37.15 -47.05 -23.94
C LEU A 291 35.68 -47.34 -24.26
N ASN A 292 34.70 -46.45 -23.96
CA ASN A 292 33.28 -46.82 -24.05
C ASN A 292 32.33 -45.72 -24.54
N ASN A 293 31.62 -46.00 -25.64
CA ASN A 293 30.53 -45.17 -26.19
C ASN A 293 29.29 -45.06 -25.26
N GLY A 294 29.23 -45.85 -24.19
CA GLY A 294 28.09 -45.87 -23.25
C GLY A 294 28.00 -44.69 -22.28
N ILE A 295 29.04 -43.85 -22.17
CA ILE A 295 29.07 -42.76 -21.18
C ILE A 295 28.42 -41.48 -21.75
N THR A 296 28.67 -41.15 -23.01
CA THR A 296 28.01 -40.03 -23.70
C THR A 296 26.49 -40.23 -23.82
N THR A 297 26.02 -41.47 -23.87
CA THR A 297 24.59 -41.81 -23.88
C THR A 297 23.93 -41.74 -22.50
N LEU A 298 24.69 -41.91 -21.41
CA LEU A 298 24.19 -41.66 -20.04
C LEU A 298 23.88 -40.17 -19.83
N CYS A 299 24.84 -39.27 -20.05
CA CYS A 299 24.62 -37.83 -19.88
C CYS A 299 23.45 -37.32 -20.73
N GLN A 300 23.35 -37.76 -21.99
CA GLN A 300 22.24 -37.39 -22.87
C GLN A 300 20.89 -37.95 -22.39
N SER A 301 20.83 -39.20 -21.91
CA SER A 301 19.60 -39.79 -21.35
C SER A 301 19.13 -39.04 -20.10
N PHE A 302 20.05 -38.72 -19.18
CA PHE A 302 19.78 -37.96 -17.97
C PHE A 302 19.29 -36.54 -18.28
N LEU A 303 19.97 -35.82 -19.19
CA LEU A 303 19.55 -34.48 -19.63
C LEU A 303 18.19 -34.51 -20.33
N ASN A 304 17.89 -35.53 -21.12
CA ASN A 304 16.57 -35.68 -21.75
C ASN A 304 15.48 -35.87 -20.68
N TYR A 305 15.71 -36.76 -19.70
CA TYR A 305 14.81 -37.00 -18.58
C TYR A 305 14.55 -35.72 -17.75
N ILE A 306 15.61 -35.03 -17.32
CA ILE A 306 15.49 -33.81 -16.52
C ILE A 306 14.77 -32.70 -17.30
N ASN A 307 15.15 -32.42 -18.55
CA ASN A 307 14.48 -31.37 -19.33
C ASN A 307 12.98 -31.66 -19.54
N HIS A 308 12.60 -32.92 -19.78
CA HIS A 308 11.20 -33.32 -19.88
C HIS A 308 10.46 -33.13 -18.54
N ARG A 309 11.02 -33.61 -17.43
CA ARG A 309 10.44 -33.47 -16.07
C ARG A 309 10.27 -31.99 -15.68
N ILE A 310 11.28 -31.14 -15.94
CA ILE A 310 11.20 -29.69 -15.69
C ILE A 310 10.06 -29.05 -16.49
N ASN A 311 10.00 -29.30 -17.80
CA ASN A 311 8.99 -28.70 -18.67
C ASN A 311 7.57 -29.11 -18.25
N ARG A 312 7.36 -30.41 -17.97
CA ARG A 312 6.09 -30.93 -17.44
C ARG A 312 5.68 -30.23 -16.14
N ILE A 313 6.60 -30.01 -15.19
CA ILE A 313 6.27 -29.35 -13.92
C ILE A 313 6.01 -27.84 -14.12
N LYS A 314 6.77 -27.16 -15.00
CA LYS A 314 6.51 -25.76 -15.39
C LYS A 314 5.12 -25.61 -16.04
N GLU A 315 4.68 -26.59 -16.83
CA GLU A 315 3.32 -26.63 -17.37
C GLU A 315 2.24 -26.95 -16.31
N GLU A 316 2.48 -27.86 -15.37
CA GLU A 316 1.55 -28.10 -14.26
C GLU A 316 1.35 -26.85 -13.39
N ILE A 317 2.44 -26.10 -13.15
CA ILE A 317 2.39 -24.80 -12.48
C ILE A 317 1.50 -23.83 -13.27
N ALA A 318 1.77 -23.65 -14.57
CA ALA A 318 1.07 -22.68 -15.42
C ALA A 318 -0.41 -23.00 -15.66
N TYR A 319 -0.76 -24.27 -15.89
CA TYR A 319 -2.09 -24.69 -16.33
C TYR A 319 -2.98 -25.27 -15.22
N GLU A 320 -2.42 -25.86 -14.15
CA GLU A 320 -3.20 -26.40 -13.03
C GLU A 320 -3.06 -25.56 -11.76
N LYS A 321 -1.85 -25.42 -11.21
CA LYS A 321 -1.65 -24.79 -9.87
C LYS A 321 -2.04 -23.32 -9.86
N ILE A 322 -1.54 -22.52 -10.81
CA ILE A 322 -1.77 -21.08 -10.85
C ILE A 322 -3.24 -20.70 -11.14
N PRO A 323 -3.97 -21.35 -12.07
CA PRO A 323 -5.40 -21.09 -12.25
C PRO A 323 -6.25 -21.48 -11.03
N ILE A 324 -5.90 -22.56 -10.32
CA ILE A 324 -6.54 -22.91 -9.04
C ILE A 324 -6.25 -21.83 -7.98
N TYR A 325 -5.01 -21.35 -7.90
CA TYR A 325 -4.58 -20.30 -6.96
C TYR A 325 -5.27 -18.95 -7.22
N LYS A 326 -5.29 -18.45 -8.47
CA LYS A 326 -6.06 -17.26 -8.89
C LYS A 326 -7.54 -17.38 -8.50
N LYS A 327 -8.13 -18.57 -8.69
CA LYS A 327 -9.53 -18.86 -8.32
C LYS A 327 -9.76 -18.92 -6.80
N LYS A 328 -8.76 -19.26 -5.99
CA LYS A 328 -8.80 -19.12 -4.52
C LYS A 328 -8.75 -17.64 -4.11
N LEU A 329 -7.84 -16.85 -4.67
CA LEU A 329 -7.69 -15.42 -4.35
C LEU A 329 -8.93 -14.60 -4.73
N LEU A 330 -9.47 -14.77 -5.95
CA LEU A 330 -10.71 -14.11 -6.39
C LEU A 330 -11.94 -14.46 -5.53
N ARG A 331 -11.93 -15.62 -4.83
CA ARG A 331 -12.96 -15.98 -3.85
C ARG A 331 -12.74 -15.33 -2.48
N ALA A 332 -11.50 -15.06 -2.09
CA ALA A 332 -11.17 -14.33 -0.87
C ALA A 332 -11.53 -12.84 -1.02
N GLN A 333 -11.15 -12.22 -2.15
CA GLN A 333 -11.51 -10.84 -2.50
C GLN A 333 -13.02 -10.59 -2.42
N ARG A 334 -13.83 -11.44 -3.08
CA ARG A 334 -15.30 -11.37 -3.05
C ARG A 334 -15.95 -11.63 -1.67
N ARG A 335 -15.16 -12.02 -0.67
CA ARG A 335 -15.61 -12.22 0.72
C ARG A 335 -15.10 -11.16 1.67
N SER A 336 -14.09 -10.38 1.28
CA SER A 336 -13.51 -9.33 2.11
C SER A 336 -14.10 -7.98 1.74
N LYS A 337 -14.69 -7.28 2.73
CA LYS A 337 -15.15 -5.91 2.55
C LYS A 337 -13.98 -4.90 2.57
N SER A 338 -12.83 -5.25 3.15
CA SER A 338 -11.71 -4.32 3.35
C SER A 338 -10.75 -4.21 2.16
N THR A 339 -10.67 -5.21 1.29
CA THR A 339 -9.73 -5.22 0.14
C THR A 339 -10.12 -4.31 -1.03
N ASN A 340 -11.09 -3.41 -0.84
CA ASN A 340 -11.47 -2.41 -1.86
C ASN A 340 -10.58 -1.15 -1.86
N LYS A 341 -9.67 -0.99 -0.89
CA LYS A 341 -8.55 -0.02 -0.98
C LYS A 341 -7.45 -0.59 -1.90
N THR A 342 -7.77 -0.81 -3.19
CA THR A 342 -6.84 -1.40 -4.16
C THR A 342 -5.76 -0.40 -4.57
N VAL A 343 -4.61 -0.48 -3.89
CA VAL A 343 -3.39 0.25 -4.26
C VAL A 343 -2.77 -0.36 -5.52
N THR A 344 -2.83 0.39 -6.63
CA THR A 344 -2.33 -0.03 -7.95
C THR A 344 -0.82 0.14 -8.07
N ILE A 345 -0.06 -0.91 -7.76
CA ILE A 345 1.39 -0.96 -8.04
C ILE A 345 1.70 -0.89 -9.54
N LYS A 346 0.80 -1.39 -10.38
CA LYS A 346 0.81 -1.16 -11.83
C LYS A 346 0.87 0.35 -12.12
N PRO A 347 1.83 0.88 -12.89
CA PRO A 347 1.65 2.18 -13.52
C PRO A 347 0.36 2.16 -14.35
N ASN A 348 -0.60 3.03 -14.00
CA ASN A 348 -1.83 3.12 -14.77
C ASN A 348 -1.49 3.51 -16.22
N VAL A 349 -2.24 2.95 -17.16
CA VAL A 349 -2.14 3.31 -18.58
C VAL A 349 -3.41 4.07 -18.92
N ILE A 350 -3.33 5.40 -18.99
CA ILE A 350 -4.46 6.23 -19.40
C ILE A 350 -4.50 6.18 -20.93
N VAL A 351 -5.59 5.63 -21.47
CA VAL A 351 -5.81 5.54 -22.92
C VAL A 351 -6.90 6.55 -23.30
N ASP A 352 -6.47 7.75 -23.69
CA ASP A 352 -7.32 8.87 -24.11
C ASP A 352 -7.81 8.64 -25.55
N LEU A 353 -8.59 7.58 -25.75
CA LEU A 353 -9.12 7.12 -27.04
C LEU A 353 -10.54 6.55 -26.87
N ILE A 354 -11.47 7.02 -27.71
CA ILE A 354 -12.86 6.53 -27.79
C ILE A 354 -12.91 5.00 -28.03
N TYR A 355 -11.91 4.45 -28.73
CA TYR A 355 -11.69 3.00 -28.88
C TYR A 355 -10.20 2.68 -28.81
N HIS A 356 -9.78 1.80 -27.89
CA HIS A 356 -8.37 1.40 -27.78
C HIS A 356 -8.00 0.27 -28.77
N PRO A 357 -6.93 0.40 -29.58
CA PRO A 357 -6.54 -0.66 -30.52
C PRO A 357 -5.77 -1.81 -29.87
N PHE A 358 -5.41 -1.71 -28.59
CA PHE A 358 -4.62 -2.69 -27.85
C PHE A 358 -5.48 -3.82 -27.28
N THR A 359 -4.90 -5.02 -27.16
CA THR A 359 -5.52 -6.14 -26.42
C THR A 359 -5.21 -6.04 -24.93
N ASP A 360 -5.99 -6.71 -24.09
CA ASP A 360 -5.78 -6.79 -22.63
C ASP A 360 -4.34 -7.21 -22.29
N THR A 361 -3.78 -8.17 -23.03
CA THR A 361 -2.39 -8.63 -22.90
C THR A 361 -1.35 -7.56 -23.25
N GLN A 362 -1.67 -6.61 -24.12
CA GLN A 362 -0.79 -5.49 -24.46
C GLN A 362 -0.91 -4.36 -23.44
N LEU A 363 -2.14 -4.04 -22.99
CA LEU A 363 -2.38 -3.10 -21.90
C LEU A 363 -1.76 -3.59 -20.58
N ALA A 364 -1.85 -4.89 -20.29
CA ALA A 364 -1.22 -5.54 -19.13
C ALA A 364 0.31 -5.61 -19.23
N TYR A 365 0.90 -5.42 -20.41
CA TYR A 365 2.36 -5.33 -20.59
C TYR A 365 2.85 -3.88 -20.50
N LEU A 366 2.09 -2.93 -21.06
CA LEU A 366 2.30 -1.49 -20.87
C LEU A 366 2.23 -1.11 -19.37
N SER A 367 1.17 -1.54 -18.67
CA SER A 367 0.96 -1.31 -17.23
C SER A 367 1.87 -2.14 -16.30
N ARG A 368 2.88 -2.84 -16.84
CA ARG A 368 3.99 -3.43 -16.07
C ARG A 368 5.24 -2.54 -16.06
N GLY A 369 5.23 -1.40 -16.76
CA GLY A 369 6.38 -0.48 -16.86
C GLY A 369 7.60 -1.01 -17.62
N LYS A 370 7.71 -2.34 -17.81
CA LYS A 370 8.89 -3.01 -18.36
C LYS A 370 9.38 -2.44 -19.70
N ILE A 371 8.55 -1.80 -20.53
CA ILE A 371 9.00 -1.17 -21.79
C ILE A 371 10.09 -0.10 -21.57
N VAL A 372 10.01 0.75 -20.52
CA VAL A 372 11.01 1.82 -20.31
C VAL A 372 12.35 1.23 -19.88
N LEU A 373 12.33 0.25 -18.97
CA LEU A 373 13.52 -0.53 -18.60
C LEU A 373 14.06 -1.32 -19.79
N PHE A 374 13.20 -1.97 -20.57
CA PHE A 374 13.60 -2.73 -21.77
C PHE A 374 14.20 -1.80 -22.82
N TYR A 375 13.80 -0.54 -22.96
CA TYR A 375 14.51 0.40 -23.83
C TYR A 375 15.93 0.71 -23.34
N LYS A 376 16.15 0.90 -22.03
CA LYS A 376 17.51 1.09 -21.49
C LYS A 376 18.36 -0.19 -21.63
N PHE A 377 17.83 -1.33 -21.19
CA PHE A 377 18.51 -2.62 -21.24
C PHE A 377 18.77 -3.09 -22.67
N LEU A 378 17.80 -2.95 -23.58
CA LEU A 378 17.97 -3.26 -25.00
C LEU A 378 18.89 -2.27 -25.69
N HIS A 379 18.96 -0.98 -25.30
CA HIS A 379 19.95 -0.08 -25.89
C HIS A 379 21.37 -0.46 -25.46
N ILE A 380 21.57 -0.83 -24.19
CA ILE A 380 22.85 -1.34 -23.69
C ILE A 380 23.21 -2.69 -24.34
N HIS A 381 22.29 -3.65 -24.38
CA HIS A 381 22.55 -4.95 -25.02
C HIS A 381 22.66 -4.86 -26.54
N ILE A 382 21.93 -3.98 -27.24
CA ILE A 382 22.16 -3.72 -28.67
C ILE A 382 23.50 -3.01 -28.86
N LEU A 383 23.93 -2.11 -27.98
CA LEU A 383 25.28 -1.53 -28.07
C LEU A 383 26.36 -2.58 -27.84
N VAL A 384 26.21 -3.49 -26.85
CA VAL A 384 27.17 -4.60 -26.63
C VAL A 384 27.15 -5.60 -27.80
N ILE A 385 25.97 -6.00 -28.29
CA ILE A 385 25.84 -6.92 -29.44
C ILE A 385 26.37 -6.27 -30.72
N LEU A 386 26.14 -4.97 -30.94
CA LEU A 386 26.73 -4.21 -32.05
C LEU A 386 28.24 -4.03 -31.89
N PHE A 387 28.76 -3.85 -30.68
CA PHE A 387 30.20 -3.75 -30.42
C PHE A 387 30.92 -5.09 -30.66
N PHE A 388 30.23 -6.21 -30.41
CA PHE A 388 30.69 -7.54 -30.85
C PHE A 388 30.51 -7.78 -32.36
N TRP A 389 29.39 -7.36 -32.97
CA TRP A 389 29.14 -7.50 -34.41
C TRP A 389 30.07 -6.66 -35.29
N PHE A 390 30.32 -5.39 -34.95
CA PHE A 390 31.26 -4.52 -35.66
C PHE A 390 32.71 -4.99 -35.57
N ARG A 391 33.02 -5.92 -34.65
CA ARG A 391 34.32 -6.60 -34.59
C ARG A 391 34.40 -7.82 -35.53
N THR A 392 33.31 -8.18 -36.19
CA THR A 392 33.20 -9.30 -37.14
C THR A 392 32.35 -8.93 -38.36
N ASP A 393 32.64 -7.78 -38.98
CA ASP A 393 31.91 -7.34 -40.18
C ASP A 393 32.61 -7.83 -41.46
N ILE A 394 31.98 -8.77 -42.17
CA ILE A 394 32.04 -9.00 -43.63
C ILE A 394 31.09 -10.16 -44.03
N HIS A 395 30.37 -9.98 -45.14
CA HIS A 395 29.45 -10.91 -45.83
C HIS A 395 28.15 -11.40 -45.13
N THR A 396 27.10 -10.64 -45.40
CA THR A 396 25.69 -10.87 -45.06
C THR A 396 24.99 -11.98 -45.88
N THR A 397 25.30 -13.27 -45.67
CA THR A 397 24.59 -14.36 -46.41
C THR A 397 24.29 -15.68 -45.67
N GLN A 398 24.40 -15.77 -44.33
CA GLN A 398 24.32 -17.07 -43.62
C GLN A 398 23.11 -17.34 -42.69
N SER A 399 22.04 -16.51 -42.70
CA SER A 399 20.86 -16.74 -41.84
C SER A 399 20.07 -18.04 -42.12
N LYS A 400 20.41 -18.79 -43.19
CA LYS A 400 19.85 -20.11 -43.51
C LYS A 400 20.77 -21.31 -43.17
N CYS A 401 22.06 -21.11 -42.85
CA CYS A 401 22.99 -22.23 -42.60
C CYS A 401 23.11 -22.64 -41.12
N ILE A 402 22.78 -21.75 -40.18
CA ILE A 402 22.96 -22.00 -38.74
C ILE A 402 22.05 -23.13 -38.22
N PHE A 403 20.96 -23.47 -38.92
CA PHE A 403 20.07 -24.56 -38.55
C PHE A 403 20.50 -25.96 -39.04
N SER A 404 21.57 -26.09 -39.84
CA SER A 404 21.98 -27.40 -40.41
C SER A 404 23.38 -27.88 -40.00
N LYS A 405 24.24 -27.04 -39.42
CA LYS A 405 25.60 -27.45 -39.04
C LYS A 405 25.70 -27.89 -37.58
N LYS A 406 25.80 -29.21 -37.40
CA LYS A 406 26.05 -29.87 -36.11
C LYS A 406 27.48 -29.56 -35.62
N ASN A 407 27.62 -29.42 -34.29
CA ASN A 407 28.87 -29.40 -33.50
C ASN A 407 29.76 -28.12 -33.58
N SER A 408 30.55 -27.96 -32.50
CA SER A 408 31.63 -26.97 -32.28
C SER A 408 31.29 -25.47 -32.37
N THR A 409 30.87 -24.88 -31.25
CA THR A 409 31.70 -23.92 -30.48
C THR A 409 31.01 -23.52 -29.17
N ASN A 410 31.80 -23.24 -28.12
CA ASN A 410 31.29 -23.00 -26.76
C ASN A 410 30.81 -21.56 -26.57
N MET A 411 29.60 -21.25 -27.06
CA MET A 411 28.77 -20.24 -26.42
C MET A 411 27.76 -20.93 -25.50
N THR A 412 27.66 -20.46 -24.26
CA THR A 412 26.56 -20.81 -23.35
C THR A 412 25.24 -20.42 -23.99
N LEU A 413 24.45 -21.41 -24.44
CA LEU A 413 23.14 -21.14 -25.02
C LEU A 413 22.25 -20.51 -23.95
N ILE A 414 21.77 -19.28 -24.21
CA ILE A 414 20.65 -18.69 -23.47
C ILE A 414 19.55 -19.75 -23.36
N PRO A 415 19.03 -20.07 -22.15
CA PRO A 415 18.07 -21.15 -21.99
C PRO A 415 16.90 -21.04 -22.97
N LEU A 416 16.48 -22.16 -23.56
CA LEU A 416 15.45 -22.18 -24.59
C LEU A 416 14.14 -21.50 -24.14
N ILE A 417 13.85 -21.58 -22.83
CA ILE A 417 12.69 -20.91 -22.23
C ILE A 417 12.80 -19.38 -22.25
N ASP A 418 14.00 -18.82 -22.10
CA ASP A 418 14.24 -17.38 -22.17
C ASP A 418 14.41 -16.89 -23.61
N GLN A 419 14.91 -17.73 -24.52
CA GLN A 419 14.75 -17.49 -25.96
C GLN A 419 13.26 -17.40 -26.32
N ILE A 420 12.43 -18.34 -25.84
CA ILE A 420 10.97 -18.34 -26.05
C ILE A 420 10.30 -17.13 -25.37
N ARG A 421 10.73 -16.74 -24.17
CA ARG A 421 10.25 -15.55 -23.44
C ARG A 421 10.59 -14.28 -24.20
N ALA A 422 11.85 -14.08 -24.54
CA ALA A 422 12.32 -12.94 -25.34
C ALA A 422 11.61 -12.88 -26.70
N LEU A 423 11.40 -14.00 -27.38
CA LEU A 423 10.63 -14.05 -28.65
C LEU A 423 9.14 -13.71 -28.45
N ARG A 424 8.52 -14.10 -27.33
CA ARG A 424 7.13 -13.73 -27.00
C ARG A 424 7.02 -12.24 -26.67
N GLU A 425 7.91 -11.72 -25.82
CA GLU A 425 7.97 -10.32 -25.42
C GLU A 425 8.32 -9.41 -26.62
N LEU A 426 9.28 -9.81 -27.47
CA LEU A 426 9.62 -9.14 -28.73
C LEU A 426 8.43 -9.09 -29.70
N LYS A 427 7.72 -10.21 -29.92
CA LYS A 427 6.51 -10.23 -30.77
C LYS A 427 5.42 -9.32 -30.20
N LEU A 428 5.28 -9.23 -28.88
CA LEU A 428 4.32 -8.35 -28.23
C LEU A 428 4.71 -6.87 -28.38
N VAL A 429 5.99 -6.51 -28.16
CA VAL A 429 6.55 -5.16 -28.36
C VAL A 429 6.47 -4.73 -29.82
N GLN A 430 6.78 -5.62 -30.78
CA GLN A 430 6.59 -5.36 -32.21
C GLN A 430 5.12 -5.10 -32.55
N SER A 431 4.19 -5.86 -31.97
CA SER A 431 2.75 -5.66 -32.17
C SER A 431 2.25 -4.34 -31.54
N ILE A 432 2.78 -3.95 -30.37
CA ILE A 432 2.52 -2.64 -29.75
C ILE A 432 3.07 -1.51 -30.63
N ARG A 433 4.34 -1.57 -31.06
CA ARG A 433 4.96 -0.60 -32.00
C ARG A 433 4.17 -0.49 -33.31
N LYS A 434 3.76 -1.62 -33.90
CA LYS A 434 2.97 -1.64 -35.15
C LYS A 434 1.60 -0.99 -34.95
N LYS A 435 0.97 -1.14 -33.79
CA LYS A 435 -0.28 -0.43 -33.44
C LYS A 435 -0.05 1.07 -33.21
N LEU A 436 0.96 1.46 -32.41
CA LEU A 436 1.31 2.87 -32.20
C LEU A 436 1.53 3.60 -33.53
N LYS A 437 2.36 3.02 -34.43
CA LYS A 437 2.61 3.58 -35.78
C LYS A 437 1.36 3.57 -36.67
N LYS A 438 0.57 2.49 -36.71
CA LYS A 438 -0.65 2.40 -37.55
C LYS A 438 -1.70 3.43 -37.15
N TYR A 439 -1.89 3.68 -35.86
CA TYR A 439 -2.95 4.54 -35.33
C TYR A 439 -2.48 5.97 -34.99
N LYS A 440 -1.25 6.35 -35.38
CA LYS A 440 -0.61 7.65 -35.06
C LYS A 440 -0.68 8.02 -33.57
N LEU A 441 -0.41 7.04 -32.70
CA LEU A 441 -0.49 7.18 -31.25
C LEU A 441 0.88 7.41 -30.62
N ILE A 442 0.96 8.37 -29.70
CA ILE A 442 2.13 8.62 -28.85
C ILE A 442 1.89 8.00 -27.47
N LEU A 443 2.81 7.13 -27.08
CA LEU A 443 3.00 6.66 -25.71
C LEU A 443 3.94 7.64 -25.00
N ARG A 444 3.44 8.36 -23.99
CA ARG A 444 4.21 9.33 -23.19
C ARG A 444 4.16 8.95 -21.71
N GLU A 445 5.29 8.99 -21.03
CA GLU A 445 5.35 8.93 -19.57
C GLU A 445 5.01 10.30 -18.99
N THR A 446 4.11 10.34 -18.01
CA THR A 446 3.64 11.60 -17.41
C THR A 446 4.49 12.00 -16.21
N ASP A 447 4.93 13.25 -16.25
CA ASP A 447 5.85 13.93 -15.35
C ASP A 447 5.45 13.88 -13.86
N LYS A 448 4.16 13.71 -13.55
CA LYS A 448 3.65 13.77 -12.17
C LYS A 448 3.35 12.42 -11.51
N SER A 449 3.45 11.28 -12.20
CA SER A 449 2.97 9.99 -11.62
C SER A 449 3.57 8.67 -12.14
N GLY A 450 4.41 8.69 -13.18
CA GLY A 450 4.86 7.46 -13.84
C GLY A 450 3.71 6.70 -14.54
N VAL A 451 2.62 7.41 -14.86
CA VAL A 451 1.49 6.91 -15.64
C VAL A 451 1.84 7.03 -17.12
N LEU A 452 1.54 5.97 -17.88
CA LEU A 452 1.77 5.93 -19.32
C LEU A 452 0.50 6.42 -20.03
N HIS A 453 0.56 7.61 -20.61
CA HIS A 453 -0.53 8.18 -21.39
C HIS A 453 -0.43 7.73 -22.86
N ILE A 454 -1.55 7.30 -23.43
CA ILE A 454 -1.67 6.90 -24.84
C ILE A 454 -2.77 7.74 -25.48
N GLY A 455 -2.38 8.65 -26.35
CA GLY A 455 -3.27 9.52 -27.14
C GLY A 455 -2.76 9.66 -28.57
N ARG A 456 -3.51 10.33 -29.45
CA ARG A 456 -3.04 10.65 -30.82
C ARG A 456 -2.05 11.80 -30.78
N ALA A 457 -1.08 11.81 -31.68
CA ALA A 457 -0.12 12.91 -31.83
C ALA A 457 -0.83 14.28 -31.94
N ILE A 458 -1.81 14.35 -32.85
CA ILE A 458 -2.66 15.50 -33.14
C ILE A 458 -3.39 16.04 -31.89
N ASP A 459 -3.78 15.19 -30.94
CA ASP A 459 -4.46 15.65 -29.72
C ASP A 459 -3.49 16.27 -28.71
N TYR A 460 -2.21 15.89 -28.71
CA TYR A 460 -1.18 16.60 -27.95
C TYR A 460 -0.75 17.90 -28.64
N GLU A 461 -0.56 17.87 -29.96
CA GLU A 461 -0.24 19.05 -30.79
C GLU A 461 -1.33 20.12 -30.62
N ARG A 462 -2.60 19.71 -30.68
CA ARG A 462 -3.77 20.56 -30.43
C ARG A 462 -3.82 21.06 -28.99
N LYS A 463 -3.73 20.20 -27.96
CA LYS A 463 -3.71 20.64 -26.55
C LYS A 463 -2.55 21.61 -26.28
N ALA A 464 -1.40 21.45 -26.94
CA ALA A 464 -0.26 22.37 -26.83
C ALA A 464 -0.41 23.67 -27.66
N ALA A 465 -1.23 23.69 -28.71
CA ALA A 465 -1.62 24.91 -29.41
C ALA A 465 -2.70 25.68 -28.63
N GLU A 466 -3.74 24.99 -28.17
CA GLU A 466 -4.79 25.50 -27.27
C GLU A 466 -4.16 26.12 -26.01
N TYR A 467 -3.21 25.44 -25.35
CA TYR A 467 -2.51 25.95 -24.17
C TYR A 467 -1.62 27.17 -24.49
N ARG A 468 -0.89 27.19 -25.62
CA ARG A 468 -0.12 28.36 -26.05
C ARG A 468 -1.02 29.58 -26.29
N GLN A 469 -2.12 29.39 -27.01
CA GLN A 469 -3.09 30.45 -27.33
C GLN A 469 -3.83 30.98 -26.09
N THR A 470 -4.18 30.11 -25.13
CA THR A 470 -4.95 30.51 -23.93
C THR A 470 -4.11 31.09 -22.79
N THR A 471 -2.80 30.77 -22.73
CA THR A 471 -1.92 31.27 -21.66
C THR A 471 -0.98 32.39 -22.08
N GLY A 472 -0.69 32.54 -23.39
CA GLY A 472 0.32 33.47 -23.88
C GLY A 472 1.75 33.16 -23.43
N ALA A 473 1.98 32.05 -22.71
CA ALA A 473 3.19 31.79 -21.93
C ALA A 473 4.41 31.32 -22.75
N TYR A 474 4.39 31.49 -24.08
CA TYR A 474 5.43 31.00 -24.99
C TYR A 474 5.62 31.96 -26.16
N GLU A 475 6.80 32.55 -26.26
CA GLU A 475 7.28 33.30 -27.42
C GLU A 475 8.11 32.38 -28.34
N GLU A 476 7.96 32.50 -29.66
CA GLU A 476 8.71 31.69 -30.63
C GLU A 476 10.04 32.37 -30.97
N LEU A 477 11.07 31.99 -30.23
CA LEU A 477 12.42 32.56 -30.30
C LEU A 477 13.11 32.20 -31.64
N THR A 478 13.59 33.22 -32.36
CA THR A 478 14.22 33.09 -33.68
C THR A 478 15.64 32.50 -33.65
N SER A 479 16.24 32.38 -32.47
CA SER A 479 17.52 31.73 -32.19
C SER A 479 17.49 31.13 -30.79
N ASN A 480 18.47 30.28 -30.43
CA ASN A 480 18.53 29.66 -29.11
C ASN A 480 19.20 30.60 -28.09
N PRO A 481 18.48 31.22 -27.13
CA PRO A 481 19.10 32.13 -26.16
C PRO A 481 19.94 31.40 -25.12
N PHE A 482 19.93 30.07 -25.11
CA PHE A 482 20.61 29.25 -24.11
C PHE A 482 22.05 28.89 -24.48
N ASP A 483 22.57 29.18 -25.67
CA ASP A 483 23.92 28.72 -26.05
C ASP A 483 25.03 29.36 -25.18
N ASP A 484 24.98 30.67 -24.93
CA ASP A 484 25.90 31.35 -23.99
C ASP A 484 25.69 30.90 -22.53
N ILE A 485 24.45 30.55 -22.18
CA ILE A 485 24.09 30.03 -20.86
C ILE A 485 24.63 28.61 -20.68
N ILE A 486 24.59 27.76 -21.71
CA ILE A 486 25.15 26.40 -21.72
C ILE A 486 26.68 26.47 -21.58
N CYS A 487 27.35 27.38 -22.28
CA CYS A 487 28.79 27.65 -22.09
C CYS A 487 29.09 28.07 -20.64
N THR A 488 28.28 28.98 -20.07
CA THR A 488 28.44 29.46 -18.69
C THR A 488 28.16 28.39 -17.64
N VAL A 489 27.12 27.58 -17.81
CA VAL A 489 26.76 26.45 -16.94
C VAL A 489 27.82 25.35 -17.01
N THR A 490 28.37 25.06 -18.19
CA THR A 490 29.47 24.09 -18.35
C THR A 490 30.71 24.54 -17.58
N ARG A 491 31.07 25.84 -17.66
CA ARG A 491 32.15 26.44 -16.87
C ARG A 491 31.92 26.31 -15.36
N LEU A 492 30.70 26.62 -14.88
CA LEU A 492 30.33 26.52 -13.46
C LEU A 492 30.28 25.07 -12.96
N LEU A 493 29.80 24.12 -13.77
CA LEU A 493 29.80 22.69 -13.42
C LEU A 493 31.23 22.15 -13.25
N ASN A 494 32.18 22.58 -14.09
CA ASN A 494 33.58 22.21 -13.94
C ASN A 494 34.21 22.78 -12.64
N GLN A 495 33.81 23.98 -12.21
CA GLN A 495 34.20 24.54 -10.90
C GLN A 495 33.54 23.81 -9.72
N LEU A 496 32.27 23.39 -9.85
CA LEU A 496 31.59 22.59 -8.82
C LEU A 496 32.20 21.18 -8.68
N GLN A 497 32.70 20.59 -9.76
CA GLN A 497 33.41 19.30 -9.71
C GLN A 497 34.76 19.39 -8.96
N SER A 498 35.49 20.50 -9.05
CA SER A 498 36.72 20.67 -8.26
C SER A 498 36.43 20.89 -6.77
N MET A 499 35.41 21.70 -6.44
CA MET A 499 34.99 21.89 -5.04
C MET A 499 34.45 20.61 -4.39
N LYS A 500 33.78 19.72 -5.15
CA LYS A 500 33.22 18.47 -4.60
C LYS A 500 34.31 17.57 -4.01
N ARG A 501 35.48 17.47 -4.66
CA ARG A 501 36.63 16.68 -4.18
C ARG A 501 37.13 17.09 -2.79
N ILE A 502 36.97 18.36 -2.43
CA ILE A 502 37.37 18.89 -1.11
C ILE A 502 36.33 18.50 -0.04
N LYS A 503 35.04 18.49 -0.40
CA LYS A 503 33.95 18.22 0.55
C LYS A 503 33.88 16.75 0.97
N ASP A 504 34.17 15.84 0.04
CA ASP A 504 34.21 14.40 0.29
C ASP A 504 35.37 14.01 1.24
N GLN A 505 36.42 14.84 1.34
CA GLN A 505 37.55 14.64 2.28
C GLN A 505 37.24 15.05 3.73
N VAL A 506 36.19 15.85 3.96
CA VAL A 506 35.76 16.31 5.30
C VAL A 506 34.65 15.42 5.88
N LEU A 507 33.84 14.78 5.03
CA LEU A 507 32.67 14.02 5.47
C LEU A 507 33.03 12.68 6.17
N SER A 508 34.24 12.16 5.94
CA SER A 508 34.73 10.89 6.51
C SER A 508 35.03 10.95 8.02
N GLN A 509 35.20 12.15 8.61
CA GLN A 509 35.58 12.31 10.02
C GLN A 509 34.40 12.35 11.02
N LYS A 510 33.14 12.39 10.58
CA LYS A 510 31.98 12.63 11.46
C LYS A 510 30.85 11.58 11.41
N LEU A 511 31.13 10.37 10.91
CA LEU A 511 30.17 9.25 10.94
C LEU A 511 30.73 8.04 11.71
N SER A 512 31.01 8.26 12.99
CA SER A 512 31.12 7.21 14.00
C SER A 512 30.39 7.66 15.26
N GLN A 513 29.90 6.71 16.08
CA GLN A 513 28.99 6.92 17.23
C GLN A 513 27.54 7.27 16.78
N LEU A 514 26.70 6.26 16.51
CA LEU A 514 25.87 5.50 17.48
C LEU A 514 24.74 6.38 18.08
N SER A 515 23.42 6.25 17.81
CA SER A 515 22.48 5.14 17.55
C SER A 515 21.56 4.85 18.76
N MET A 516 20.24 5.06 18.59
CA MET A 516 19.15 4.42 19.36
C MET A 516 19.09 4.86 20.87
N THR A 517 18.07 4.67 21.75
CA THR A 517 16.66 4.05 21.74
C THR A 517 14.12 5.32 22.87
N SER A 518 12.79 5.01 22.71
CA SER A 518 11.67 5.00 23.74
C SER A 518 10.50 5.99 23.57
N PHE A 519 9.30 5.55 23.97
CA PHE A 519 8.22 5.39 22.98
C PHE A 519 6.81 5.35 23.61
N ARG A 520 5.83 5.96 22.92
CA ARG A 520 4.35 5.84 23.08
C ARG A 520 3.69 6.66 24.20
N THR A 521 3.20 7.82 23.80
CA THR A 521 2.09 8.55 24.42
C THR A 521 0.78 7.75 24.49
N PRO A 522 -0.12 8.13 25.42
CA PRO A 522 -1.56 7.84 25.34
C PRO A 522 -2.43 9.12 25.51
N GLU A 523 -2.99 9.65 24.40
CA GLU A 523 -3.91 10.80 24.44
C GLU A 523 -5.34 10.37 24.86
N HIS A 524 -5.74 10.57 26.13
CA HIS A 524 -7.16 10.37 26.52
C HIS A 524 -7.61 11.03 27.87
N LEU A 525 -7.17 12.27 28.17
CA LEU A 525 -7.37 12.89 29.50
C LEU A 525 -8.11 14.25 29.54
N ILE A 526 -8.82 14.66 28.48
CA ILE A 526 -9.59 15.93 28.47
C ILE A 526 -11.10 15.68 28.34
N GLU A 527 -11.65 14.90 29.26
CA GLU A 527 -13.09 14.94 29.59
C GLU A 527 -13.29 14.47 31.04
N ILE A 528 -13.02 15.37 32.00
CA ILE A 528 -13.25 15.17 33.43
C ILE A 528 -14.41 16.07 33.85
N THR A 529 -15.58 15.47 34.10
CA THR A 529 -16.73 16.15 34.71
C THR A 529 -16.52 16.37 36.21
N GLU A 530 -17.34 17.23 36.80
CA GLU A 530 -17.20 17.66 38.20
C GLU A 530 -17.44 16.52 39.23
N ASP A 531 -17.90 15.34 38.76
CA ASP A 531 -18.14 14.12 39.55
C ASP A 531 -16.88 13.31 39.93
N GLN A 532 -15.70 13.57 39.34
CA GLN A 532 -14.53 12.70 39.59
C GLN A 532 -13.83 12.90 40.94
N VAL A 533 -14.28 13.84 41.78
CA VAL A 533 -13.67 14.18 43.09
C VAL A 533 -13.81 13.06 44.15
N GLU A 534 -14.49 11.95 43.83
CA GLU A 534 -14.56 10.75 44.70
C GLU A 534 -13.78 9.54 44.17
N ASN A 535 -13.16 9.61 42.98
CA ASN A 535 -12.41 8.49 42.40
C ASN A 535 -10.90 8.59 42.68
N ILE A 536 -10.34 7.58 43.34
CA ILE A 536 -8.89 7.50 43.60
C ILE A 536 -8.12 7.48 42.26
N PRO A 537 -7.18 8.40 42.02
CA PRO A 537 -6.40 8.45 40.78
C PRO A 537 -5.69 7.13 40.49
N TYR A 538 -5.65 6.71 39.21
CA TYR A 538 -5.10 5.40 38.83
C TYR A 538 -3.67 5.16 39.38
N TYR A 539 -2.83 6.19 39.36
CA TYR A 539 -1.45 6.11 39.87
C TYR A 539 -1.36 5.96 41.41
N LEU A 540 -2.45 6.13 42.16
CA LEU A 540 -2.60 5.90 43.60
C LEU A 540 -3.46 4.64 43.93
N THR A 541 -3.81 3.84 42.93
CA THR A 541 -4.44 2.51 43.15
C THR A 541 -3.41 1.50 43.65
N LYS A 542 -3.89 0.42 44.28
CA LYS A 542 -3.02 -0.66 44.80
C LYS A 542 -2.26 -1.42 43.70
N GLU A 543 -2.75 -1.35 42.47
CA GLU A 543 -2.17 -1.99 41.27
C GLU A 543 -1.11 -1.10 40.59
N SER A 544 -0.98 0.16 41.01
CA SER A 544 -0.03 1.13 40.46
C SER A 544 1.42 0.75 40.76
N LYS A 545 2.16 0.38 39.71
CA LYS A 545 3.60 0.08 39.81
C LYS A 545 4.43 1.30 40.23
N SER A 546 4.04 2.51 39.87
CA SER A 546 4.77 3.74 40.25
C SER A 546 4.62 4.04 41.75
N PHE A 547 3.43 3.78 42.32
CA PHE A 547 3.24 3.87 43.77
C PHE A 547 3.97 2.74 44.53
N GLN A 548 3.95 1.52 43.98
CA GLN A 548 4.72 0.39 44.53
C GLN A 548 6.24 0.66 44.51
N GLN A 549 6.77 1.39 43.52
CA GLN A 549 8.19 1.77 43.48
C GLN A 549 8.59 2.77 44.57
N ILE A 550 7.77 3.79 44.87
CA ILE A 550 8.11 4.72 45.96
C ILE A 550 7.90 4.12 47.36
N THR A 551 7.17 3.00 47.47
CA THR A 551 6.88 2.28 48.71
C THR A 551 7.62 0.93 48.84
N SER A 552 8.46 0.55 47.88
CA SER A 552 9.19 -0.75 47.89
C SER A 552 10.12 -0.94 49.08
N ASP A 553 10.54 0.16 49.71
CA ASP A 553 11.40 0.19 50.88
C ASP A 553 10.65 -0.19 52.18
N LEU A 554 9.34 -0.46 52.11
CA LEU A 554 8.45 -0.60 53.28
C LEU A 554 7.83 -1.99 53.36
N SER A 555 8.02 -2.66 54.50
CA SER A 555 7.53 -4.04 54.72
C SER A 555 6.10 -4.13 55.27
N SER A 556 5.50 -3.03 55.73
CA SER A 556 4.16 -3.02 56.35
C SER A 556 3.08 -2.58 55.36
N SER A 557 2.13 -3.48 55.08
CA SER A 557 0.94 -3.20 54.26
C SER A 557 0.06 -2.08 54.84
N GLU A 558 0.04 -1.94 56.17
CA GLU A 558 -0.71 -0.90 56.88
C GLU A 558 -0.08 0.48 56.68
N LEU A 559 1.25 0.57 56.81
CA LEU A 559 2.01 1.80 56.52
C LEU A 559 1.86 2.23 55.06
N ILE A 560 1.87 1.27 54.12
CA ILE A 560 1.67 1.55 52.69
C ILE A 560 0.27 2.14 52.44
N GLU A 561 -0.78 1.63 53.08
CA GLU A 561 -2.13 2.19 52.97
C GLU A 561 -2.23 3.59 53.58
N GLU A 562 -1.60 3.84 54.72
CA GLU A 562 -1.56 5.14 55.37
C GLU A 562 -0.83 6.21 54.53
N LEU A 563 0.32 5.86 53.94
CA LEU A 563 1.02 6.72 53.00
C LEU A 563 0.25 6.93 51.69
N ARG A 564 -0.58 5.95 51.27
CA ARG A 564 -1.48 6.08 50.12
C ARG A 564 -2.60 7.08 50.37
N GLN A 565 -3.21 7.05 51.56
CA GLN A 565 -4.17 8.06 51.99
C GLN A 565 -3.53 9.46 52.09
N LEU A 566 -2.29 9.55 52.59
CA LEU A 566 -1.53 10.80 52.62
C LEU A 566 -1.25 11.34 51.21
N ALA A 567 -0.93 10.47 50.24
CA ALA A 567 -0.75 10.83 48.84
C ALA A 567 -2.05 11.33 48.18
N ILE A 568 -3.20 10.71 48.50
CA ILE A 568 -4.52 11.17 48.05
C ILE A 568 -4.82 12.56 48.62
N LEU A 569 -4.57 12.81 49.91
CA LEU A 569 -4.75 14.14 50.52
C LEU A 569 -3.86 15.21 49.88
N ILE A 570 -2.64 14.87 49.47
CA ILE A 570 -1.74 15.78 48.74
C ILE A 570 -2.26 16.03 47.31
N HIS A 571 -2.77 15.01 46.62
CA HIS A 571 -3.38 15.16 45.29
C HIS A 571 -4.58 16.10 45.30
N GLU A 572 -5.53 15.87 46.21
CA GLU A 572 -6.73 16.70 46.36
C GLU A 572 -6.38 18.16 46.65
N LEU A 573 -5.41 18.41 47.54
CA LEU A 573 -4.98 19.77 47.86
C LEU A 573 -4.36 20.50 46.66
N LEU A 574 -3.52 19.82 45.87
CA LEU A 574 -2.88 20.41 44.69
C LEU A 574 -3.89 20.65 43.55
N MET A 575 -4.81 19.72 43.31
CA MET A 575 -5.88 19.90 42.32
C MET A 575 -6.80 21.07 42.70
N ILE A 576 -7.17 21.20 43.98
CA ILE A 576 -7.95 22.34 44.48
C ILE A 576 -7.15 23.65 44.36
N GLU A 577 -5.85 23.64 44.62
CA GLU A 577 -4.99 24.82 44.47
C GLU A 577 -4.88 25.28 43.00
N PHE A 578 -4.69 24.35 42.05
CA PHE A 578 -4.68 24.67 40.62
C PHE A 578 -6.04 25.19 40.14
N HIS A 579 -7.15 24.53 40.50
CA HIS A 579 -8.48 25.04 40.13
C HIS A 579 -8.76 26.40 40.78
N LYS A 580 -8.38 26.61 42.05
CA LYS A 580 -8.53 27.90 42.73
C LYS A 580 -7.74 29.01 42.04
N SER A 581 -6.55 28.75 41.50
CA SER A 581 -5.80 29.76 40.73
C SER A 581 -6.52 30.14 39.43
N LEU A 582 -7.04 29.15 38.69
CA LEU A 582 -7.85 29.36 37.48
C LEU A 582 -9.12 30.18 37.76
N TRP A 583 -9.94 29.77 38.74
CA TRP A 583 -11.18 30.48 39.09
C TRP A 583 -10.90 31.87 39.69
N THR A 584 -9.75 32.09 40.34
CA THR A 584 -9.31 33.43 40.76
C THR A 584 -8.98 34.32 39.56
N ILE A 585 -8.38 33.76 38.49
CA ILE A 585 -8.15 34.48 37.23
C ILE A 585 -9.48 34.75 36.51
N TYR A 586 -10.44 33.82 36.52
CA TYR A 586 -11.79 34.05 35.99
C TYR A 586 -12.49 35.20 36.73
N LEU A 587 -12.44 35.22 38.07
CA LEU A 587 -13.00 36.30 38.90
C LEU A 587 -12.35 37.65 38.56
N LYS A 588 -11.02 37.72 38.47
CA LYS A 588 -10.28 38.94 38.12
C LYS A 588 -10.61 39.44 36.70
N SER A 589 -10.80 38.53 35.74
CA SER A 589 -11.23 38.85 34.38
C SER A 589 -12.65 39.44 34.35
N GLY A 590 -13.61 38.82 35.05
CA GLY A 590 -14.99 39.28 35.10
C GLY A 590 -15.21 40.58 35.88
N THR A 591 -14.34 40.89 36.84
CA THR A 591 -14.39 42.11 37.68
C THR A 591 -13.47 43.24 37.21
N GLY A 592 -12.78 43.09 36.07
CA GLY A 592 -11.82 44.10 35.58
C GLY A 592 -10.54 44.26 36.42
N GLN A 593 -10.32 43.37 37.40
CA GLN A 593 -9.17 43.37 38.32
C GLN A 593 -7.97 42.56 37.78
N LEU A 594 -8.02 42.09 36.53
CA LEU A 594 -6.93 41.33 35.92
C LEU A 594 -5.76 42.26 35.57
N GLN A 595 -4.86 42.46 36.54
CA GLN A 595 -3.63 43.21 36.34
C GLN A 595 -2.77 42.56 35.26
N LEU A 596 -2.41 43.38 34.27
CA LEU A 596 -1.49 43.00 33.20
C LEU A 596 -0.09 43.46 33.61
N ASN A 597 0.86 42.53 33.68
CA ASN A 597 2.24 42.78 34.09
C ASN A 597 3.06 43.49 32.99
N GLN A 598 2.63 44.69 32.59
CA GLN A 598 3.39 45.74 31.88
C GLN A 598 2.49 46.95 31.51
N MET A 599 2.39 47.95 32.40
CA MET A 599 2.36 49.38 32.04
C MET A 599 2.33 50.30 33.27
N ASN A 600 3.45 50.97 33.55
CA ASN A 600 3.50 52.13 34.44
C ASN A 600 3.16 53.40 33.63
N HIS A 601 1.89 53.59 33.26
CA HIS A 601 1.41 54.85 32.67
C HIS A 601 0.11 55.32 33.34
N PRO A 602 -0.02 56.59 33.80
CA PRO A 602 -1.02 56.94 34.82
C PRO A 602 -2.42 57.27 34.30
N HIS A 603 -2.68 57.14 33.00
CA HIS A 603 -3.89 57.69 32.37
C HIS A 603 -4.66 56.62 31.57
N HIS A 604 -5.97 56.54 31.86
CA HIS A 604 -6.96 55.63 31.27
C HIS A 604 -6.72 54.12 31.51
N HIS A 605 -6.83 53.70 32.78
CA HIS A 605 -7.13 52.31 33.12
C HIS A 605 -8.54 51.91 32.65
N ILE A 606 -8.66 51.44 31.42
CA ILE A 606 -9.86 50.70 30.98
C ILE A 606 -9.84 49.33 31.66
N GLN A 607 -10.89 49.01 32.42
CA GLN A 607 -11.08 47.74 33.12
C GLN A 607 -12.25 46.96 32.47
N PRO A 608 -12.00 46.16 31.41
CA PRO A 608 -13.05 45.32 30.83
C PRO A 608 -13.53 44.30 31.86
N HIS A 609 -14.86 44.22 32.01
CA HIS A 609 -15.50 43.20 32.83
C HIS A 609 -15.84 42.01 31.93
N LEU A 610 -14.86 41.12 31.70
CA LEU A 610 -14.95 40.05 30.70
C LEU A 610 -15.01 38.67 31.36
N TRP A 611 -16.20 38.07 31.42
CA TRP A 611 -16.36 36.69 31.88
C TRP A 611 -15.89 35.69 30.81
N PRO A 612 -14.94 34.77 31.12
CA PRO A 612 -14.47 33.77 30.17
C PRO A 612 -15.61 32.89 29.63
N LEU A 613 -15.51 32.48 28.36
CA LEU A 613 -16.51 31.64 27.68
C LEU A 613 -16.84 30.35 28.43
N GLU A 614 -15.90 29.79 29.20
CA GLU A 614 -16.11 28.58 30.00
C GLU A 614 -17.09 28.82 31.18
N VAL A 615 -17.00 29.98 31.84
CA VAL A 615 -17.98 30.40 32.85
C VAL A 615 -19.35 30.57 32.20
N GLN A 616 -19.42 31.26 31.05
CA GLN A 616 -20.67 31.46 30.31
C GLN A 616 -21.33 30.14 29.89
N LYS A 617 -20.55 29.13 29.46
CA LYS A 617 -21.07 27.79 29.14
C LYS A 617 -21.68 27.11 30.36
N ARG A 618 -20.99 27.09 31.50
CA ARG A 618 -21.48 26.43 32.73
C ARG A 618 -22.74 27.11 33.27
N MET A 619 -22.83 28.43 33.18
CA MET A 619 -24.05 29.18 33.48
C MET A 619 -25.24 28.74 32.59
N ARG A 620 -25.03 28.61 31.26
CA ARG A 620 -26.06 28.11 30.34
C ARG A 620 -26.48 26.67 30.65
N GLN A 621 -25.53 25.81 31.05
CA GLN A 621 -25.82 24.43 31.46
C GLN A 621 -26.64 24.37 32.75
N GLN A 622 -26.52 25.37 33.63
CA GLN A 622 -27.32 25.50 34.85
C GLN A 622 -28.63 26.29 34.66
N SER A 623 -29.08 26.51 33.41
CA SER A 623 -30.30 27.26 33.07
C SER A 623 -30.32 28.73 33.50
N LEU A 624 -29.15 29.31 33.80
CA LEU A 624 -29.00 30.72 34.19
C LEU A 624 -28.66 31.59 32.97
N ASP A 625 -29.19 32.81 32.94
CA ASP A 625 -29.07 33.69 31.79
C ASP A 625 -27.66 34.30 31.70
N SER A 626 -26.86 33.80 30.76
CA SER A 626 -25.40 34.00 30.71
C SER A 626 -24.92 35.42 30.42
N THR A 627 -25.86 36.35 30.21
CA THR A 627 -25.62 37.79 30.06
C THR A 627 -25.73 38.58 31.37
N ASP A 628 -26.20 37.97 32.46
CA ASP A 628 -26.21 38.62 33.78
C ASP A 628 -24.82 38.56 34.43
N MET A 629 -24.18 39.73 34.48
CA MET A 629 -22.88 39.96 35.12
C MET A 629 -22.90 39.66 36.63
N SER A 630 -24.03 39.88 37.30
CA SER A 630 -24.20 39.66 38.74
C SER A 630 -24.39 38.17 39.06
N ALA A 631 -25.11 37.44 38.21
CA ALA A 631 -25.22 35.99 38.30
C ALA A 631 -23.84 35.31 38.09
N CYS A 632 -23.08 35.75 37.09
CA CYS A 632 -21.72 35.23 36.85
C CYS A 632 -20.78 35.52 38.04
N LEU A 633 -20.81 36.72 38.62
CA LEU A 633 -20.05 37.07 39.82
C LEU A 633 -20.42 36.19 41.02
N THR A 634 -21.72 36.01 41.24
CA THR A 634 -22.26 35.19 42.34
C THR A 634 -21.83 33.73 42.21
N TYR A 635 -21.97 33.14 41.01
CA TYR A 635 -21.57 31.77 40.73
C TYR A 635 -20.06 31.52 40.91
N VAL A 636 -19.21 32.40 40.36
CA VAL A 636 -17.74 32.27 40.51
C VAL A 636 -17.30 32.43 41.96
N THR A 637 -17.94 33.33 42.72
CA THR A 637 -17.67 33.51 44.15
C THR A 637 -18.09 32.26 44.95
N GLN A 638 -19.30 31.74 44.73
CA GLN A 638 -19.79 30.52 45.36
C GLN A 638 -18.90 29.31 45.05
N HIS A 639 -18.41 29.17 43.81
CA HIS A 639 -17.49 28.08 43.44
C HIS A 639 -16.13 28.22 44.14
N LEU A 640 -15.59 29.44 44.24
CA LEU A 640 -14.37 29.71 45.01
C LEU A 640 -14.55 29.41 46.50
N ASP A 641 -15.71 29.71 47.08
CA ASP A 641 -16.01 29.37 48.49
C ASP A 641 -16.21 27.87 48.71
N GLN A 642 -16.78 27.14 47.75
CA GLN A 642 -16.81 25.67 47.78
C GLN A 642 -15.39 25.08 47.73
N LEU A 643 -14.51 25.61 46.86
CA LEU A 643 -13.09 25.22 46.80
C LEU A 643 -12.36 25.57 48.10
N ASN A 644 -12.57 26.76 48.67
CA ASN A 644 -12.00 27.16 49.96
C ASN A 644 -12.42 26.21 51.10
N ASN A 645 -13.70 25.82 51.14
CA ASN A 645 -14.22 24.90 52.15
C ASN A 645 -13.65 23.48 51.97
N LYS A 646 -13.61 22.94 50.75
CA LYS A 646 -12.94 21.65 50.45
C LYS A 646 -11.45 21.69 50.81
N MET A 647 -10.74 22.76 50.45
CA MET A 647 -9.33 22.97 50.81
C MET A 647 -9.12 22.92 52.33
N LYS A 648 -9.95 23.65 53.09
CA LYS A 648 -9.86 23.70 54.57
C LYS A 648 -10.15 22.33 55.21
N GLN A 649 -11.11 21.57 54.68
CA GLN A 649 -11.39 20.21 55.14
C GLN A 649 -10.20 19.26 54.88
N TYR A 650 -9.68 19.23 53.65
CA TYR A 650 -8.54 18.38 53.30
C TYR A 650 -7.25 18.80 54.01
N GLN A 651 -7.00 20.10 54.18
CA GLN A 651 -5.82 20.59 54.88
C GLN A 651 -5.87 20.26 56.38
N THR A 652 -7.07 20.20 56.97
CA THR A 652 -7.28 19.70 58.34
C THR A 652 -6.92 18.22 58.43
N LYS A 653 -7.48 17.37 57.54
CA LYS A 653 -7.16 15.92 57.46
C LYS A 653 -5.66 15.67 57.22
N TYR A 654 -5.06 16.45 56.32
CA TYR A 654 -3.63 16.40 56.01
C TYR A 654 -2.77 16.77 57.22
N ASN A 655 -3.05 17.88 57.90
CA ASN A 655 -2.28 18.31 59.07
C ASN A 655 -2.34 17.28 60.23
N MET A 656 -3.47 16.56 60.38
CA MET A 656 -3.59 15.46 61.34
C MET A 656 -2.64 14.28 61.01
N LYS A 657 -2.53 13.87 59.74
CA LYS A 657 -1.65 12.76 59.33
C LYS A 657 -0.19 13.14 59.07
N LYS A 658 0.08 14.39 58.66
CA LYS A 658 1.43 14.88 58.29
C LYS A 658 2.47 14.63 59.39
N ASN A 659 2.08 14.89 60.64
CA ASN A 659 2.98 14.77 61.80
C ASN A 659 3.36 13.31 62.12
N GLN A 660 2.55 12.34 61.71
CA GLN A 660 2.81 10.90 61.92
C GLN A 660 3.82 10.34 60.90
N TYR A 661 3.93 10.95 59.71
CA TYR A 661 4.71 10.44 58.58
C TYR A 661 5.71 11.46 58.03
N ILE A 662 6.21 12.37 58.88
CA ILE A 662 6.93 13.58 58.48
C ILE A 662 8.15 13.33 57.57
N ASN A 663 8.84 12.20 57.72
CA ASN A 663 10.00 11.80 56.91
C ASN A 663 9.61 11.35 55.49
N TYR A 664 8.37 10.89 55.27
CA TYR A 664 7.87 10.43 53.97
C TYR A 664 7.13 11.53 53.19
N VAL A 665 6.64 12.56 53.89
CA VAL A 665 5.91 13.70 53.31
C VAL A 665 6.66 14.30 52.10
N PRO A 666 7.97 14.59 52.13
CA PRO A 666 8.67 15.15 50.96
C PRO A 666 8.71 14.18 49.76
N LYS A 667 9.04 12.90 50.00
CA LYS A 667 9.10 11.85 48.95
C LYS A 667 7.75 11.71 48.23
N ILE A 668 6.66 11.73 48.99
CA ILE A 668 5.29 11.64 48.47
C ILE A 668 4.86 12.94 47.80
N GLN A 669 5.18 14.11 48.35
CA GLN A 669 4.88 15.38 47.70
C GLN A 669 5.57 15.49 46.34
N THR A 670 6.87 15.20 46.23
CA THR A 670 7.59 15.23 44.94
C THR A 670 6.98 14.26 43.93
N PHE A 671 6.64 13.03 44.36
CA PHE A 671 5.96 12.06 43.49
C PHE A 671 4.61 12.56 42.99
N VAL A 672 3.74 13.06 43.88
CA VAL A 672 2.40 13.54 43.48
C VAL A 672 2.49 14.78 42.59
N HIS A 673 3.45 15.69 42.80
CA HIS A 673 3.68 16.82 41.88
C HIS A 673 4.09 16.34 40.49
N GLN A 674 5.03 15.38 40.38
CA GLN A 674 5.44 14.81 39.10
C GLN A 674 4.27 14.17 38.34
N GLN A 675 3.38 13.45 39.04
CA GLN A 675 2.19 12.83 38.45
C GLN A 675 1.06 13.85 38.11
N LEU A 676 1.13 15.07 38.63
CA LEU A 676 0.15 16.14 38.40
C LEU A 676 0.59 17.23 37.42
N GLU A 677 1.84 17.20 36.94
CA GLU A 677 2.43 18.27 36.15
C GLU A 677 1.67 18.52 34.83
N SER A 678 1.10 17.48 34.20
CA SER A 678 0.26 17.61 33.01
C SER A 678 -1.06 18.35 33.30
N ALA A 679 -1.68 18.12 34.46
CA ALA A 679 -2.87 18.85 34.91
C ALA A 679 -2.52 20.32 35.25
N ARG A 680 -1.35 20.57 35.85
CA ARG A 680 -0.83 21.93 36.09
C ARG A 680 -0.68 22.70 34.78
N LEU A 681 0.02 22.14 33.79
CA LEU A 681 0.22 22.79 32.48
C LEU A 681 -1.11 23.01 31.73
N ALA A 682 -2.07 22.09 31.80
CA ALA A 682 -3.40 22.27 31.20
C ALA A 682 -4.17 23.44 31.83
N ILE A 683 -4.05 23.64 33.15
CA ILE A 683 -4.66 24.77 33.86
C ILE A 683 -3.92 26.09 33.56
N GLU A 684 -2.59 26.08 33.52
CA GLU A 684 -1.79 27.25 33.13
C GLU A 684 -2.03 27.69 31.68
N GLN A 685 -2.30 26.73 30.78
CA GLN A 685 -2.75 27.00 29.41
C GLN A 685 -4.12 27.71 29.38
N GLN A 686 -5.08 27.29 30.21
CA GLN A 686 -6.38 27.98 30.31
C GLN A 686 -6.25 29.40 30.89
N ILE A 687 -5.39 29.59 31.90
CA ILE A 687 -5.05 30.92 32.43
C ILE A 687 -4.48 31.82 31.32
N ALA A 688 -3.56 31.30 30.50
CA ALA A 688 -2.99 32.05 29.38
C ALA A 688 -4.04 32.43 28.30
N ILE A 689 -5.01 31.55 28.03
CA ILE A 689 -6.13 31.86 27.13
C ILE A 689 -7.02 32.99 27.68
N VAL A 690 -7.28 33.02 28.99
CA VAL A 690 -8.02 34.14 29.61
C VAL A 690 -7.24 35.46 29.47
N HIS A 691 -5.95 35.47 29.78
CA HIS A 691 -5.11 36.66 29.60
C HIS A 691 -5.06 37.14 28.13
N TYR A 692 -5.01 36.23 27.15
CA TYR A 692 -5.08 36.58 25.73
C TYR A 692 -6.42 37.25 25.38
N ASN A 693 -7.55 36.61 25.70
CA ASN A 693 -8.88 37.14 25.39
C ASN A 693 -9.13 38.49 26.10
N TYR A 694 -8.62 38.67 27.32
CA TYR A 694 -8.68 39.93 28.04
C TYR A 694 -7.84 41.02 27.38
N ASN A 695 -6.61 40.71 26.92
CA ASN A 695 -5.78 41.65 26.17
C ASN A 695 -6.41 42.08 24.84
N ASP A 696 -7.05 41.15 24.13
CA ASP A 696 -7.75 41.40 22.87
C ASP A 696 -8.91 42.40 23.09
N HIS A 697 -9.75 42.16 24.10
CA HIS A 697 -10.85 43.06 24.44
C HIS A 697 -10.38 44.39 25.07
N VAL A 698 -9.27 44.42 25.82
CA VAL A 698 -8.60 45.66 26.25
C VAL A 698 -8.16 46.48 25.02
N PHE A 699 -7.66 45.82 23.97
CA PHE A 699 -7.30 46.49 22.72
C PHE A 699 -8.54 47.02 21.99
N GLU A 700 -9.61 46.25 21.85
CA GLU A 700 -10.87 46.72 21.24
C GLU A 700 -11.42 47.97 21.93
N LEU A 701 -11.50 47.96 23.26
CA LEU A 701 -12.01 49.11 24.03
C LEU A 701 -11.09 50.33 23.91
N LYS A 702 -9.76 50.15 23.96
CA LYS A 702 -8.81 51.24 23.70
C LYS A 702 -8.95 51.80 22.30
N LEU A 703 -9.03 50.93 21.29
CA LEU A 703 -9.24 51.29 19.90
C LEU A 703 -10.50 52.16 19.77
N MET A 704 -11.61 51.76 20.41
CA MET A 704 -12.86 52.53 20.44
C MET A 704 -12.75 53.91 21.12
N THR A 705 -11.87 54.11 22.11
CA THR A 705 -11.69 55.45 22.73
C THR A 705 -11.08 56.51 21.79
N TYR A 706 -10.49 56.10 20.66
CA TYR A 706 -9.99 57.02 19.63
C TYR A 706 -11.04 57.34 18.54
N SER A 707 -12.31 56.95 18.73
CA SER A 707 -13.41 57.12 17.78
C SER A 707 -13.09 56.72 16.31
N PRO A 708 -12.48 55.54 16.07
CA PRO A 708 -11.91 55.21 14.76
C PRO A 708 -12.97 54.96 13.69
N THR A 709 -12.65 55.33 12.46
CA THR A 709 -13.54 55.19 11.29
C THR A 709 -13.81 53.71 10.97
N PRO A 710 -14.88 53.38 10.22
CA PRO A 710 -15.14 52.01 9.77
C PRO A 710 -13.96 51.42 8.99
N VAL A 711 -13.28 52.24 8.18
CA VAL A 711 -12.08 51.86 7.41
C VAL A 711 -10.92 51.51 8.35
N GLN A 712 -10.66 52.33 9.37
CA GLN A 712 -9.62 52.06 10.37
C GLN A 712 -9.89 50.75 11.13
N LYS A 713 -11.14 50.50 11.54
CA LYS A 713 -11.55 49.24 12.19
C LYS A 713 -11.34 48.03 11.28
N GLN A 714 -11.74 48.12 10.01
CA GLN A 714 -11.57 47.05 9.03
C GLN A 714 -10.10 46.74 8.74
N ILE A 715 -9.26 47.76 8.57
CA ILE A 715 -7.81 47.63 8.39
C ILE A 715 -7.18 46.94 9.61
N SER A 716 -7.47 47.43 10.81
CA SER A 716 -6.94 46.87 12.06
C SER A 716 -7.31 45.40 12.23
N HIS A 717 -8.60 45.04 12.09
CA HIS A 717 -9.05 43.65 12.17
C HIS A 717 -8.36 42.75 11.11
N THR A 718 -8.20 43.26 9.88
CA THR A 718 -7.56 42.51 8.78
C THR A 718 -6.09 42.22 9.05
N LEU A 719 -5.35 43.18 9.61
CA LEU A 719 -3.94 43.04 9.98
C LEU A 719 -3.77 42.15 11.22
N ASN A 720 -4.60 42.33 12.25
CA ASN A 720 -4.55 41.54 13.48
C ASN A 720 -4.84 40.06 13.19
N HIS A 721 -5.88 39.75 12.39
CA HIS A 721 -6.16 38.39 11.96
C HIS A 721 -5.02 37.79 11.13
N ALA A 722 -4.44 38.54 10.20
CA ALA A 722 -3.28 38.07 9.43
C ALA A 722 -2.06 37.78 10.35
N LYS A 723 -1.81 38.65 11.34
CA LYS A 723 -0.74 38.46 12.32
C LYS A 723 -0.95 37.24 13.20
N TYR A 724 -2.20 36.96 13.59
CA TYR A 724 -2.56 35.77 14.34
C TYR A 724 -2.28 34.49 13.54
N GLN A 725 -2.70 34.39 12.27
CA GLN A 725 -2.43 33.21 11.43
C GLN A 725 -0.92 33.01 11.17
N GLU A 726 -0.17 34.10 10.99
CA GLU A 726 1.29 34.09 10.82
C GLU A 726 2.01 33.56 12.07
N GLN A 727 1.65 34.03 13.27
CA GLN A 727 2.23 33.50 14.50
C GLN A 727 1.77 32.07 14.82
N MET A 728 0.50 31.73 14.58
CA MET A 728 -0.03 30.38 14.80
C MET A 728 0.71 29.34 13.95
N THR A 729 0.80 29.55 12.64
CA THR A 729 1.48 28.60 11.74
C THR A 729 2.99 28.54 11.97
N THR A 730 3.61 29.63 12.42
CA THR A 730 5.01 29.62 12.90
C THR A 730 5.19 28.70 14.10
N GLN A 731 4.31 28.76 15.11
CA GLN A 731 4.42 27.87 16.26
C GLN A 731 4.04 26.41 15.93
N GLU A 732 3.11 26.19 15.02
CA GLU A 732 2.74 24.84 14.53
C GLU A 732 3.92 24.16 13.80
N PHE A 733 4.66 24.91 12.99
CA PHE A 733 5.91 24.43 12.38
C PHE A 733 7.00 24.13 13.42
N ASN A 734 7.20 25.02 14.40
CA ASN A 734 8.16 24.80 15.49
C ASN A 734 7.80 23.57 16.35
N LEU A 735 6.51 23.37 16.62
CA LEU A 735 6.00 22.20 17.34
C LEU A 735 6.27 20.92 16.55
N LEU A 736 5.91 20.87 15.26
CA LEU A 736 6.20 19.74 14.37
C LEU A 736 7.69 19.41 14.31
N LYS A 737 8.55 20.43 14.15
CA LYS A 737 10.01 20.29 14.15
C LYS A 737 10.53 19.72 15.46
N TYR A 738 9.94 20.11 16.60
CA TYR A 738 10.29 19.59 17.92
C TYR A 738 9.85 18.12 18.10
N HIS A 739 8.61 17.78 17.74
CA HIS A 739 8.11 16.39 17.71
C HIS A 739 9.03 15.48 16.89
N ILE A 740 9.50 15.94 15.72
CA ILE A 740 10.41 15.19 14.87
C ILE A 740 11.75 14.97 15.57
N SER A 741 12.32 16.00 16.21
CA SER A 741 13.56 15.83 16.98
C SER A 741 13.44 14.83 18.14
N ILE A 742 12.28 14.76 18.81
CA ILE A 742 11.97 13.74 19.83
C ILE A 742 11.84 12.35 19.19
N HIS A 743 11.11 12.23 18.07
CA HIS A 743 10.93 10.96 17.36
C HIS A 743 12.23 10.38 16.80
N GLU A 744 13.17 11.23 16.36
CA GLU A 744 14.49 10.83 15.89
C GLU A 744 15.44 10.43 17.03
N SER A 745 15.33 11.06 18.22
CA SER A 745 16.15 10.71 19.39
C SER A 745 15.73 9.42 20.11
N SER A 746 14.66 8.76 19.65
CA SER A 746 13.95 7.71 20.40
C SER A 746 14.34 6.27 19.98
N PRO A 747 15.09 5.51 20.83
CA PRO A 747 14.44 3.75 21.19
C PRO A 747 13.22 3.17 20.40
N SER A 748 12.07 2.90 21.01
CA SER A 748 10.96 2.18 20.38
C SER A 748 10.39 2.71 19.03
N SER A 749 10.65 3.97 18.59
CA SER A 749 9.89 4.64 17.49
C SER A 749 9.86 3.92 16.13
N MET A 750 10.73 2.92 15.99
CA MET A 750 10.86 1.97 14.90
C MET A 750 10.59 0.50 15.33
N GLN A 751 9.51 0.20 16.08
CA GLN A 751 9.08 -1.20 16.26
C GLN A 751 8.69 -1.81 14.90
N MET A 752 9.64 -2.53 14.30
CA MET A 752 9.52 -3.05 12.94
C MET A 752 8.37 -4.06 12.81
N PRO A 753 7.67 -4.09 11.65
CA PRO A 753 6.72 -5.14 11.32
C PRO A 753 7.36 -6.53 11.48
N LYS A 754 6.89 -7.26 12.50
CA LYS A 754 7.51 -8.53 12.95
C LYS A 754 7.58 -9.54 11.80
N GLU A 755 8.67 -10.31 11.73
CA GLU A 755 8.96 -11.34 10.69
C GLU A 755 7.80 -12.32 10.39
N LYS A 756 6.80 -12.42 11.29
CA LYS A 756 5.49 -13.06 11.10
C LYS A 756 4.86 -12.83 9.71
N PHE A 757 5.10 -11.69 9.06
CA PHE A 757 4.52 -11.35 7.76
C PHE A 757 5.26 -11.94 6.55
N MET A 758 6.57 -12.21 6.68
CA MET A 758 7.37 -12.90 5.65
C MET A 758 7.27 -14.43 5.74
N LYS A 759 6.56 -14.98 6.73
CA LYS A 759 6.33 -16.43 6.93
C LYS A 759 5.85 -17.25 5.72
N PRO A 760 5.16 -16.71 4.69
CA PRO A 760 4.87 -17.47 3.47
C PRO A 760 6.12 -17.88 2.66
N ILE A 761 7.26 -17.22 2.88
CA ILE A 761 8.55 -17.54 2.24
C ILE A 761 9.16 -18.75 2.95
N LYS A 762 9.25 -19.86 2.23
CA LYS A 762 9.80 -21.14 2.75
C LYS A 762 11.30 -21.03 3.06
N ASP A 763 12.05 -20.46 2.13
CA ASP A 763 13.51 -20.34 2.24
C ASP A 763 13.88 -19.31 3.34
N PRO A 764 14.72 -19.67 4.32
CA PRO A 764 15.00 -18.80 5.47
C PRO A 764 15.98 -17.66 5.16
N SER A 765 16.96 -17.84 4.26
CA SER A 765 17.95 -16.79 3.97
C SER A 765 17.38 -15.74 3.02
N LEU A 766 16.58 -16.16 2.03
CA LEU A 766 15.76 -15.27 1.23
C LEU A 766 14.79 -14.47 2.11
N ARG A 767 14.16 -15.12 3.11
CA ARG A 767 13.24 -14.47 4.05
C ARG A 767 13.92 -13.41 4.90
N GLN A 768 15.12 -13.67 5.41
CA GLN A 768 15.88 -12.70 6.20
C GLN A 768 16.33 -11.51 5.34
N ASN A 769 16.94 -11.74 4.18
CA ASN A 769 17.38 -10.68 3.26
C ASN A 769 16.19 -9.77 2.87
N LEU A 770 15.05 -10.37 2.49
CA LEU A 770 13.84 -9.61 2.20
C LEU A 770 13.29 -8.84 3.41
N HIS A 771 13.45 -9.34 4.64
CA HIS A 771 13.09 -8.59 5.85
C HIS A 771 14.00 -7.37 6.05
N GLU A 772 15.31 -7.50 5.87
CA GLU A 772 16.27 -6.40 5.99
C GLU A 772 16.08 -5.33 4.90
N GLN A 773 15.79 -5.72 3.66
CA GLN A 773 15.49 -4.78 2.59
C GLN A 773 14.15 -4.07 2.81
N PHE A 774 13.13 -4.78 3.29
CA PHE A 774 11.85 -4.20 3.69
C PHE A 774 12.03 -3.11 4.76
N ILE A 775 12.85 -3.39 5.79
CA ILE A 775 13.17 -2.42 6.86
C ILE A 775 13.77 -1.15 6.26
N LYS A 776 14.78 -1.27 5.38
CA LYS A 776 15.44 -0.12 4.74
C LYS A 776 14.46 0.73 3.92
N ILE A 777 13.60 0.09 3.13
CA ILE A 777 12.59 0.79 2.30
C ILE A 777 11.52 1.45 3.16
N ALA A 778 11.06 0.80 4.23
CA ALA A 778 10.08 1.35 5.17
C ALA A 778 10.66 2.54 5.96
N GLN A 779 11.93 2.47 6.38
CA GLN A 779 12.64 3.57 7.03
C GLN A 779 12.82 4.78 6.10
N GLN A 780 13.27 4.55 4.85
CA GLN A 780 13.43 5.63 3.88
C GLN A 780 12.10 6.30 3.57
N ALA A 781 11.04 5.54 3.28
CA ALA A 781 9.72 6.10 2.99
C ALA A 781 9.09 6.84 4.19
N LYS A 782 9.37 6.40 5.43
CA LYS A 782 8.99 7.16 6.64
C LYS A 782 9.75 8.49 6.74
N LYS A 783 11.05 8.51 6.41
CA LYS A 783 11.85 9.75 6.32
C LYS A 783 11.33 10.69 5.22
N ASP A 784 11.01 10.16 4.05
CA ASP A 784 10.46 10.93 2.92
C ASP A 784 9.11 11.56 3.30
N MET A 785 8.26 10.84 4.05
CA MET A 785 7.01 11.37 4.61
C MET A 785 7.24 12.48 5.66
N ILE A 786 8.21 12.31 6.55
CA ILE A 786 8.56 13.33 7.56
C ILE A 786 9.08 14.60 6.87
N GLN A 787 9.94 14.46 5.86
CA GLN A 787 10.43 15.58 5.07
C GLN A 787 9.30 16.27 4.28
N LEU A 788 8.38 15.51 3.68
CA LEU A 788 7.19 16.06 3.02
C LEU A 788 6.34 16.89 3.99
N SER A 789 6.07 16.38 5.20
CA SER A 789 5.33 17.13 6.23
C SER A 789 6.03 18.43 6.64
N LEU A 790 7.35 18.39 6.86
CA LEU A 790 8.16 19.58 7.18
C LEU A 790 8.11 20.63 6.06
N SER A 791 8.37 20.23 4.81
CA SER A 791 8.33 21.15 3.66
C SER A 791 6.92 21.73 3.43
N THR A 792 5.87 20.96 3.71
CA THR A 792 4.47 21.43 3.60
C THR A 792 4.13 22.45 4.69
N ALA A 793 4.51 22.19 5.95
CA ALA A 793 4.29 23.10 7.06
C ALA A 793 5.13 24.39 6.93
N GLN A 794 6.38 24.28 6.47
CA GLN A 794 7.24 25.42 6.11
C GLN A 794 6.56 26.29 5.04
N ALA A 795 6.11 25.71 3.92
CA ALA A 795 5.43 26.46 2.86
C ALA A 795 4.12 27.12 3.32
N GLN A 796 3.39 26.51 4.27
CA GLN A 796 2.22 27.11 4.89
C GLN A 796 2.58 28.33 5.77
N MET A 797 3.63 28.23 6.58
CA MET A 797 4.17 29.34 7.39
C MET A 797 4.66 30.49 6.50
N ASP A 798 5.48 30.19 5.48
CA ASP A 798 6.02 31.19 4.54
C ASP A 798 4.92 31.92 3.78
N ARG A 799 3.83 31.22 3.42
CA ARG A 799 2.63 31.81 2.80
C ARG A 799 1.97 32.82 3.74
N TYR A 800 1.68 32.47 4.99
CA TYR A 800 1.01 33.41 5.91
C TYR A 800 1.92 34.58 6.33
N HIS A 801 3.24 34.35 6.43
CA HIS A 801 4.21 35.43 6.63
C HIS A 801 4.24 36.41 5.44
N THR A 802 4.23 35.88 4.21
CA THR A 802 4.11 36.69 2.99
C THR A 802 2.77 37.43 2.91
N GLU A 803 1.67 36.79 3.32
CA GLU A 803 0.34 37.41 3.34
C GLU A 803 0.25 38.58 4.35
N PHE A 804 0.80 38.41 5.56
CA PHE A 804 0.88 39.47 6.57
C PHE A 804 1.72 40.64 6.07
N ASN A 805 2.94 40.38 5.58
CA ASN A 805 3.83 41.43 5.06
C ASN A 805 3.19 42.16 3.86
N THR A 806 2.52 41.44 2.96
CA THR A 806 1.80 42.04 1.81
C THR A 806 0.69 42.97 2.27
N LYS A 807 -0.11 42.55 3.26
CA LYS A 807 -1.17 43.39 3.85
C LYS A 807 -0.60 44.61 4.59
N LEU A 808 0.56 44.46 5.23
CA LEU A 808 1.26 45.54 5.92
C LEU A 808 1.80 46.60 4.94
N GLU A 809 2.38 46.20 3.80
CA GLU A 809 2.78 47.15 2.75
C GLU A 809 1.56 47.80 2.06
N GLN A 810 0.49 47.04 1.79
CA GLN A 810 -0.78 47.60 1.30
C GLN A 810 -1.34 48.67 2.26
N PHE A 811 -1.30 48.42 3.57
CA PHE A 811 -1.69 49.40 4.58
C PHE A 811 -0.82 50.66 4.56
N LYS A 812 0.51 50.56 4.38
CA LYS A 812 1.39 51.73 4.24
C LYS A 812 1.04 52.56 3.01
N MET A 813 0.81 51.92 1.86
CA MET A 813 0.42 52.63 0.62
C MET A 813 -0.98 53.25 0.73
N GLN A 814 -1.89 52.63 1.50
CA GLN A 814 -3.19 53.21 1.87
C GLN A 814 -3.04 54.40 2.83
N GLN A 815 -2.14 54.33 3.82
CA GLN A 815 -1.81 55.44 4.72
C GLN A 815 -1.42 56.71 3.96
N ASP A 816 -0.68 56.62 2.86
CA ASP A 816 -0.34 57.78 2.04
C ASP A 816 -1.55 58.37 1.28
N THR A 817 -2.49 57.51 0.85
CA THR A 817 -3.59 57.86 -0.07
C THR A 817 -4.96 58.09 0.58
N LEU A 818 -5.15 57.71 1.84
CA LEU A 818 -6.40 57.90 2.60
C LEU A 818 -6.70 59.39 2.89
N PRO A 819 -7.98 59.77 3.05
CA PRO A 819 -8.39 61.06 3.63
C PRO A 819 -7.73 61.30 5.00
N SER A 820 -7.47 62.57 5.36
CA SER A 820 -6.70 62.92 6.57
C SER A 820 -7.39 62.52 7.89
N ASP A 821 -8.69 62.29 7.86
CA ASP A 821 -9.56 61.81 8.93
C ASP A 821 -9.60 60.27 9.01
N GLU A 822 -9.26 59.57 7.92
CA GLU A 822 -9.16 58.10 7.89
C GLU A 822 -7.75 57.56 8.12
N LYS A 823 -6.70 58.40 8.00
CA LYS A 823 -5.31 58.03 8.33
C LYS A 823 -5.16 57.66 9.81
N PHE A 824 -4.36 56.63 10.11
CA PHE A 824 -4.00 56.31 11.49
C PHE A 824 -2.97 57.34 11.99
N ASN A 825 -3.29 58.07 13.06
CA ASN A 825 -2.29 58.88 13.75
C ASN A 825 -1.25 57.99 14.47
N SER A 826 -0.14 58.59 14.91
CA SER A 826 0.96 57.87 15.56
C SER A 826 0.55 57.09 16.81
N THR A 827 -0.40 57.60 17.60
CA THR A 827 -0.95 56.91 18.78
C THR A 827 -1.76 55.67 18.39
N LEU A 828 -2.59 55.78 17.36
CA LEU A 828 -3.40 54.69 16.80
C LEU A 828 -2.51 53.60 16.17
N LEU A 829 -1.46 54.00 15.45
CA LEU A 829 -0.46 53.08 14.89
C LEU A 829 0.28 52.34 16.02
N HIS A 830 0.77 53.05 17.04
CA HIS A 830 1.47 52.45 18.17
C HIS A 830 0.60 51.47 18.98
N LEU A 831 -0.70 51.76 19.14
CA LEU A 831 -1.65 50.86 19.78
C LEU A 831 -1.77 49.52 19.04
N VAL A 832 -1.85 49.56 17.70
CA VAL A 832 -1.92 48.37 16.84
C VAL A 832 -0.60 47.61 16.83
N GLU A 833 0.54 48.30 16.71
CA GLU A 833 1.88 47.68 16.77
C GLU A 833 2.16 47.00 18.12
N LYS A 834 1.69 47.59 19.24
CA LYS A 834 1.76 46.96 20.56
C LYS A 834 0.92 45.67 20.57
N HIS A 835 -0.32 45.74 20.10
CA HIS A 835 -1.21 44.59 20.07
C HIS A 835 -0.69 43.44 19.18
N TRP A 836 0.08 43.71 18.11
CA TRP A 836 0.78 42.66 17.36
C TRP A 836 1.87 41.94 18.17
N LYS A 837 2.49 42.60 19.16
CA LYS A 837 3.39 41.95 20.13
C LYS A 837 2.59 41.12 21.12
N ASP A 838 1.50 41.66 21.65
CA ASP A 838 0.59 40.96 22.58
C ASP A 838 0.03 39.67 21.92
N ILE A 839 -0.35 39.71 20.63
CA ILE A 839 -0.70 38.52 19.82
C ILE A 839 0.47 37.52 19.77
N SER A 840 1.66 38.00 19.43
CA SER A 840 2.84 37.16 19.24
C SER A 840 3.28 36.48 20.54
N GLU A 841 3.10 37.13 21.69
CA GLU A 841 3.41 36.57 23.01
C GLU A 841 2.32 35.60 23.49
N GLY A 842 1.04 35.93 23.30
CA GLY A 842 -0.08 35.05 23.63
C GLY A 842 -0.03 33.71 22.87
N VAL A 843 0.19 33.75 21.56
CA VAL A 843 0.32 32.54 20.73
C VAL A 843 1.56 31.71 21.13
N LYS A 844 2.70 32.35 21.42
CA LYS A 844 3.88 31.66 21.97
C LYS A 844 3.60 30.99 23.31
N CYS A 845 2.86 31.65 24.22
CA CYS A 845 2.49 31.06 25.50
C CYS A 845 1.60 29.82 25.32
N PHE A 846 0.56 29.90 24.48
CA PHE A 846 -0.32 28.77 24.17
C PHE A 846 0.45 27.56 23.61
N TYR A 847 1.43 27.78 22.74
CA TYR A 847 2.27 26.71 22.20
C TYR A 847 3.39 26.24 23.15
N LYS A 848 3.89 27.08 24.07
CA LYS A 848 4.82 26.66 25.12
C LYS A 848 4.25 25.53 25.95
N TYR A 849 2.99 25.63 26.39
CA TYR A 849 2.35 24.55 27.17
C TYR A 849 2.23 23.25 26.37
N LYS A 850 2.02 23.29 25.05
CA LYS A 850 2.10 22.09 24.19
C LYS A 850 3.52 21.50 24.17
N HIS A 851 4.57 22.33 24.02
CA HIS A 851 5.95 21.86 24.08
C HIS A 851 6.32 21.24 25.44
N ASP A 852 5.84 21.82 26.55
CA ASP A 852 6.15 21.34 27.89
C ASP A 852 5.35 20.08 28.28
N LEU A 853 4.10 19.92 27.80
CA LEU A 853 3.37 18.64 27.89
C LEU A 853 4.12 17.51 27.18
N LEU A 854 4.61 17.76 25.95
CA LEU A 854 5.37 16.78 25.17
C LEU A 854 6.72 16.40 25.80
N ARG A 855 7.30 17.28 26.62
CA ARG A 855 8.51 16.96 27.42
C ARG A 855 8.20 15.96 28.52
N LEU A 856 7.06 16.09 29.18
CA LEU A 856 6.64 15.19 30.26
C LEU A 856 6.29 13.81 29.71
N ASP A 857 5.57 13.75 28.59
CA ASP A 857 5.32 12.52 27.85
C ASP A 857 6.61 11.83 27.39
N ALA A 858 7.66 12.61 27.06
CA ALA A 858 9.00 12.10 26.74
C ALA A 858 9.86 11.73 27.97
N HIS A 859 9.44 12.12 29.19
CA HIS A 859 10.09 11.79 30.46
C HIS A 859 9.33 10.71 31.27
N HIS A 860 8.21 10.18 30.76
CA HIS A 860 7.42 9.11 31.38
C HIS A 860 7.40 7.81 30.55
N ASN A 861 8.24 7.71 29.50
CA ASN A 861 8.35 6.58 28.55
C ASN A 861 9.80 6.13 28.31
#